data_AF-A0A2A5RK35-F1
#
_entry.id   AF-A0A2A5RK35-F1
#
_cell.length_a   1.000
_cell.length_b   1.000
_cell.length_c   1.000
_cell.angle_alpha   90.00
_cell.angle_beta   90.00
_cell.angle_gamma   90.00
#
_symmetry.space_group_name_H-M   'P 1'
#
loop_
_entity.id
_entity.type
_entity.pdbx_description
1 polymer ?
#
loop_
_entity_poly.entity_id
_entity_poly.type
_entity_poly.pdbx_seq_one_letter_code
_entity_poly.pdbx_strand_id
1 'polypeptide(L)'
;MKVYQLMKKKTILLYSAIGLSILNVQMIGQAQSLTRSTVNEKTKPITSFGKNHKVGGLIQTFIIQSQATQSQSTSQNGSLGSSGLTAKKTVLGATNLPSLWNPLNPTSANYGKTTPVLNQEDLNICWDYAGVDAIDTSAMKQLGTTEDLLPAYYDYLSASNAFSNKSNPLAVMNTDGTSRKLGDGNTIDYVPEMSVIGYNPMLPNNSFSQDMTMAQDVPINNSLFNSLKLSNYHVNDTYILPGLTTNQFPTTNAAIMTRINQIKQLVYQYGSAQFGVQAEYTLDYSENPTTAVYSHLAANKDFTSYTPYSAKMNSDLATTYNNQTYINQDHEMEIVGYDDNYSANNFSKKPGMNGAFIVKNSWGTDWGNGGYFYLSYADIFLAASDIYADGVINNNGETIYSSTNTSPNAVGTYYDFGYAQGSTSNSNIFSNTYNSQSTSGSQIEILNSISTDIEEAGAKVKLLYKVGAVTNSTKLSDFQTLGTYTFTDPGYQTIPFNAITLPRNSQYSIAFEVTNLTNYQTFPIPYESVQTSSSGQYPVIQAKNSWMDIDNEWVNASVNQGTNLFIDGQTSMSNVDLSTYHPIYRLYNSRNREHLYTADLNEATTLPKLSRDWKYEGITWQAPQSSSLPIYRIYNPKSGEHLYTKDTNEVRVLVGSGWKNEGIAFYSAGNLAIYRLYNPNAGVGSHFMTSSLSEKNALVKSGWTDEGIAWFGM
;
A
#
# COMPACT_ATOMS: atom_id res chain seq x y z
N MET A 1 -18.38 -28.80 -2.42
CA MET A 1 -19.87 -28.59 -2.38
C MET A 1 -20.47 -28.27 -1.00
N LYS A 2 -20.13 -28.95 0.12
CA LYS A 2 -20.71 -28.61 1.45
C LYS A 2 -20.22 -27.25 2.02
N VAL A 3 -18.96 -26.89 1.85
CA VAL A 3 -18.38 -25.59 2.29
C VAL A 3 -19.08 -24.39 1.62
N TYR A 4 -19.32 -24.47 0.30
CA TYR A 4 -20.00 -23.44 -0.50
C TYR A 4 -21.44 -23.13 -0.04
N GLN A 5 -22.11 -24.06 0.66
CA GLN A 5 -23.43 -23.81 1.25
C GLN A 5 -23.38 -23.17 2.64
N LEU A 6 -22.29 -23.29 3.41
CA LEU A 6 -22.13 -22.56 4.67
C LEU A 6 -21.90 -21.06 4.42
N MET A 7 -21.05 -20.70 3.45
CA MET A 7 -20.85 -19.28 3.09
C MET A 7 -22.17 -18.62 2.66
N LYS A 8 -22.90 -19.22 1.70
CA LYS A 8 -24.21 -18.70 1.27
C LYS A 8 -25.22 -18.56 2.41
N LYS A 9 -25.19 -19.42 3.44
CA LYS A 9 -26.10 -19.30 4.59
C LYS A 9 -25.76 -18.16 5.53
N LYS A 10 -24.47 -17.79 5.71
CA LYS A 10 -24.10 -16.61 6.51
C LYS A 10 -24.41 -15.30 5.77
N THR A 11 -24.09 -15.19 4.47
CA THR A 11 -24.31 -13.94 3.71
C THR A 11 -25.78 -13.59 3.50
N ILE A 12 -26.67 -14.58 3.32
CA ILE A 12 -28.11 -14.34 3.13
C ILE A 12 -28.81 -13.87 4.42
N LEU A 13 -28.30 -14.24 5.60
CA LEU A 13 -28.94 -13.93 6.88
C LEU A 13 -28.83 -12.46 7.34
N LEU A 14 -28.00 -11.63 6.68
CA LEU A 14 -27.96 -10.17 6.93
C LEU A 14 -28.82 -9.34 5.96
N TYR A 15 -29.35 -9.92 4.88
CA TYR A 15 -30.06 -9.16 3.82
C TYR A 15 -31.56 -9.48 3.67
N SER A 16 -32.14 -10.33 4.53
CA SER A 16 -33.56 -10.68 4.45
C SER A 16 -34.29 -10.60 5.80
N ALA A 17 -34.52 -9.37 6.29
CA ALA A 17 -35.32 -9.10 7.49
C ALA A 17 -36.30 -7.92 7.36
N ILE A 18 -36.72 -7.54 6.15
CA ILE A 18 -37.90 -6.69 5.94
C ILE A 18 -38.80 -7.33 4.86
N GLY A 19 -39.75 -8.15 5.32
CA GLY A 19 -40.70 -8.88 4.47
C GLY A 19 -42.15 -8.48 4.74
N LEU A 20 -42.63 -7.53 3.93
CA LEU A 20 -44.02 -7.18 3.61
C LEU A 20 -45.15 -7.50 4.64
N SER A 21 -45.87 -6.46 5.04
CA SER A 21 -47.34 -6.53 5.12
C SER A 21 -47.95 -5.55 4.13
N ILE A 22 -48.87 -6.03 3.30
CA ILE A 22 -49.55 -5.23 2.26
C ILE A 22 -50.94 -4.86 2.78
N LEU A 23 -51.24 -3.56 2.85
CA LEU A 23 -52.62 -3.08 2.83
C LEU A 23 -52.73 -1.84 1.93
N ASN A 24 -53.72 -1.88 1.04
CA ASN A 24 -54.11 -0.74 0.21
C ASN A 24 -54.67 0.39 1.08
N VAL A 25 -54.43 1.64 0.70
CA VAL A 25 -55.44 2.73 0.66
C VAL A 25 -54.92 3.89 -0.21
N GLN A 26 -55.84 4.73 -0.67
CA GLN A 26 -55.69 5.72 -1.74
C GLN A 26 -54.84 6.96 -1.36
N MET A 27 -54.57 7.78 -2.40
CA MET A 27 -54.08 9.15 -2.29
C MET A 27 -54.77 9.97 -1.18
N ILE A 28 -53.99 10.74 -0.42
CA ILE A 28 -54.23 12.13 -0.02
C ILE A 28 -52.87 12.70 0.38
N GLY A 29 -52.53 13.91 -0.10
CA GLY A 29 -51.35 14.62 0.35
C GLY A 29 -51.65 15.45 1.60
N GLN A 30 -50.74 15.46 2.57
CA GLN A 30 -50.66 16.51 3.59
C GLN A 30 -49.24 16.62 4.15
N ALA A 31 -48.73 17.85 4.21
CA ALA A 31 -47.52 18.14 4.96
C ALA A 31 -47.82 18.07 6.46
N GLN A 32 -46.98 17.38 7.24
CA GLN A 32 -46.95 17.54 8.69
C GLN A 32 -45.51 17.65 9.20
N SER A 33 -45.27 18.77 9.87
CA SER A 33 -44.09 19.01 10.68
C SER A 33 -44.03 18.03 11.85
N LEU A 34 -42.89 17.38 12.07
CA LEU A 34 -42.60 16.73 13.34
C LEU A 34 -41.70 17.61 14.19
N THR A 35 -42.24 18.02 15.33
CA THR A 35 -41.62 18.92 16.31
C THR A 35 -40.42 18.26 16.99
N ARG A 36 -39.28 18.94 16.95
CA ARG A 36 -38.02 18.54 17.60
C ARG A 36 -38.18 18.62 19.11
N SER A 37 -38.17 17.48 19.82
CA SER A 37 -38.12 17.46 21.28
C SER A 37 -36.73 17.87 21.77
N THR A 38 -36.60 19.06 22.34
CA THR A 38 -35.34 19.58 22.90
C THR A 38 -35.01 18.88 24.22
N VAL A 39 -34.04 17.97 24.19
CA VAL A 39 -33.27 17.63 25.40
C VAL A 39 -32.20 18.71 25.56
N ASN A 40 -32.35 19.53 26.60
CA ASN A 40 -31.36 20.56 26.95
C ASN A 40 -30.18 19.91 27.71
N GLU A 41 -29.25 19.30 26.99
CA GLU A 41 -27.89 19.19 27.51
C GLU A 41 -27.16 20.51 27.27
N LYS A 42 -26.54 21.05 28.33
CA LYS A 42 -25.78 22.29 28.25
C LYS A 42 -24.41 22.00 27.63
N THR A 43 -24.36 21.92 26.31
CA THR A 43 -23.08 22.01 25.59
C THR A 43 -22.46 23.38 25.88
N LYS A 44 -21.27 23.39 26.49
CA LYS A 44 -20.42 24.58 26.42
C LYS A 44 -19.94 24.72 24.97
N PRO A 45 -19.89 25.93 24.40
CA PRO A 45 -19.22 26.12 23.13
C PRO A 45 -17.72 25.88 23.33
N ILE A 46 -17.17 24.94 22.57
CA ILE A 46 -15.73 24.71 22.48
C ILE A 46 -15.23 25.41 21.21
N THR A 47 -14.04 25.98 21.33
CA THR A 47 -13.33 26.80 20.35
C THR A 47 -11.89 26.31 20.37
N SER A 48 -11.27 26.09 19.22
CA SER A 48 -10.00 25.36 19.10
C SER A 48 -8.91 26.25 18.48
N PHE A 49 -8.02 25.82 17.55
CA PHE A 49 -6.73 26.55 17.37
C PHE A 49 -6.35 26.96 15.93
N GLY A 50 -5.23 27.68 15.82
CA GLY A 50 -4.64 28.25 14.61
C GLY A 50 -3.95 29.62 14.86
N LYS A 51 -3.14 30.12 13.91
CA LYS A 51 -2.22 31.28 14.09
C LYS A 51 -2.91 32.58 14.52
N ASN A 52 -4.21 32.71 14.28
CA ASN A 52 -4.98 33.91 14.58
C ASN A 52 -5.66 33.89 15.96
N HIS A 53 -5.29 32.96 16.86
CA HIS A 53 -5.93 32.81 18.18
C HIS A 53 -7.44 32.57 18.07
N LYS A 54 -7.82 31.91 16.96
CA LYS A 54 -9.17 31.57 16.47
C LYS A 54 -9.01 30.44 15.43
N VAL A 55 -9.97 29.57 15.18
CA VAL A 55 -10.34 28.45 16.06
C VAL A 55 -10.82 27.25 15.20
N GLY A 56 -9.99 26.21 15.00
CA GLY A 56 -10.32 24.96 14.29
C GLY A 56 -10.00 23.68 15.09
N GLY A 57 -10.99 22.76 15.21
CA GLY A 57 -10.91 21.54 16.05
C GLY A 57 -12.26 21.09 16.64
N LEU A 58 -12.69 19.88 16.26
CA LEU A 58 -13.87 19.11 16.72
C LEU A 58 -15.26 19.78 16.71
N ILE A 59 -15.99 19.59 15.61
CA ILE A 59 -17.45 19.39 15.66
C ILE A 59 -17.83 18.09 14.93
N GLN A 60 -17.93 17.00 15.68
CA GLN A 60 -19.02 16.06 15.45
C GLN A 60 -19.38 15.33 16.76
N THR A 61 -20.59 15.58 17.26
CA THR A 61 -21.15 14.80 18.36
C THR A 61 -21.59 13.45 17.82
N PHE A 62 -20.79 12.41 18.05
CA PHE A 62 -21.10 11.05 17.61
C PHE A 62 -22.37 10.54 18.30
N ILE A 63 -23.45 10.36 17.51
CA ILE A 63 -24.65 9.66 17.99
C ILE A 63 -24.50 8.17 17.65
N ILE A 64 -24.63 7.35 18.68
CA ILE A 64 -24.39 5.90 18.71
C ILE A 64 -25.13 5.14 17.61
N GLN A 65 -24.40 4.29 16.87
CA GLN A 65 -24.91 2.99 16.44
C GLN A 65 -23.79 1.92 16.50
N SER A 66 -24.18 0.67 16.77
CA SER A 66 -23.31 -0.38 17.31
C SER A 66 -23.04 -1.53 16.34
N GLN A 67 -21.75 -1.87 16.15
CA GLN A 67 -21.16 -3.22 15.90
C GLN A 67 -19.62 -3.01 15.83
N ALA A 68 -18.78 -3.60 16.70
CA ALA A 68 -18.25 -4.98 16.63
C ALA A 68 -17.43 -5.20 15.33
N THR A 69 -16.10 -5.40 15.31
CA THR A 69 -15.14 -5.87 16.35
C THR A 69 -13.67 -5.43 16.08
N GLN A 70 -12.84 -5.42 17.15
CA GLN A 70 -11.37 -5.26 17.22
C GLN A 70 -10.78 -3.84 17.04
N SER A 71 -9.46 -3.76 17.28
CA SER A 71 -8.71 -2.80 18.11
C SER A 71 -8.72 -1.30 17.75
N GLN A 72 -8.87 -0.49 18.80
CA GLN A 72 -8.29 0.86 19.02
C GLN A 72 -8.68 2.05 18.12
N SER A 73 -9.53 1.87 17.10
CA SER A 73 -10.28 2.99 16.52
C SER A 73 -11.58 3.29 17.30
N THR A 74 -11.48 4.15 18.32
CA THR A 74 -12.64 4.92 18.80
C THR A 74 -12.42 6.41 18.58
N SER A 75 -12.57 6.82 17.33
CA SER A 75 -12.73 8.23 16.92
C SER A 75 -13.91 8.94 17.64
N GLN A 76 -14.79 8.18 18.29
CA GLN A 76 -16.06 8.61 18.90
C GLN A 76 -16.00 9.76 19.94
N ASN A 77 -14.83 10.19 20.43
CA ASN A 77 -14.70 11.25 21.44
C ASN A 77 -13.48 12.16 21.24
N GLY A 78 -13.02 12.39 20.00
CA GLY A 78 -11.84 13.24 19.77
C GLY A 78 -10.56 12.60 20.29
N SER A 79 -10.29 11.39 19.82
CA SER A 79 -9.00 10.72 19.98
C SER A 79 -8.39 10.47 18.62
N LEU A 80 -7.17 10.97 18.39
CA LEU A 80 -6.21 10.43 17.45
C LEU A 80 -5.91 8.99 17.88
N GLY A 81 -6.70 8.05 17.37
CA GLY A 81 -6.37 6.65 17.46
C GLY A 81 -5.34 6.32 16.39
N SER A 82 -4.44 5.38 16.69
CA SER A 82 -4.10 4.38 15.67
C SER A 82 -5.41 3.91 15.04
N SER A 83 -5.49 3.90 13.72
CA SER A 83 -6.66 3.27 13.09
C SER A 83 -6.65 1.74 13.32
N GLY A 84 -5.50 1.18 13.73
CA GLY A 84 -5.28 -0.22 14.10
C GLY A 84 -4.57 -1.05 13.02
N LEU A 85 -4.06 -0.39 11.97
CA LEU A 85 -4.21 -0.91 10.60
C LEU A 85 -3.03 -1.65 9.97
N THR A 86 -2.17 -2.23 10.79
CA THR A 86 -1.31 -3.37 10.42
C THR A 86 -0.70 -3.86 11.72
N ALA A 87 -0.41 -5.15 11.87
CA ALA A 87 0.41 -5.62 12.99
C ALA A 87 1.90 -5.23 12.80
N LYS A 88 2.16 -3.95 12.99
CA LYS A 88 3.44 -3.26 12.80
C LYS A 88 4.55 -3.90 13.66
N LYS A 89 5.75 -4.00 13.08
CA LYS A 89 6.93 -4.70 13.65
C LYS A 89 7.22 -4.22 15.08
N THR A 90 7.22 -5.15 16.04
CA THR A 90 7.38 -4.81 17.47
C THR A 90 8.84 -4.49 17.82
N VAL A 91 9.08 -3.34 18.44
CA VAL A 91 10.44 -2.86 18.78
C VAL A 91 11.08 -3.68 19.91
N LEU A 92 12.00 -4.58 19.53
CA LEU A 92 12.76 -5.45 20.44
C LEU A 92 13.93 -4.73 21.15
N GLY A 93 13.58 -3.78 22.02
CA GLY A 93 14.50 -3.20 23.02
C GLY A 93 15.55 -2.23 22.47
N ALA A 94 16.20 -1.53 23.40
CA ALA A 94 17.23 -0.53 23.08
C ALA A 94 18.64 -1.13 23.19
N THR A 95 19.50 -0.84 22.20
CA THR A 95 20.93 -1.18 22.27
C THR A 95 21.78 0.05 21.96
N ASN A 96 22.75 0.35 22.83
CA ASN A 96 23.81 1.36 22.63
C ASN A 96 23.34 2.74 22.15
N LEU A 97 22.18 3.21 22.62
CA LEU A 97 21.70 4.56 22.33
C LEU A 97 22.59 5.62 23.00
N PRO A 98 22.89 6.75 22.34
CA PRO A 98 23.53 7.89 23.00
C PRO A 98 22.62 8.47 24.10
N SER A 99 23.18 9.25 25.02
CA SER A 99 22.39 10.01 26.02
C SER A 99 21.86 11.35 25.49
N LEU A 100 22.35 11.79 24.31
CA LEU A 100 21.97 13.03 23.65
C LEU A 100 21.84 12.79 22.14
N TRP A 101 20.66 13.04 21.60
CA TRP A 101 20.32 13.01 20.18
C TRP A 101 19.34 14.17 19.90
N ASN A 102 19.79 15.40 20.09
CA ASN A 102 18.97 16.62 19.99
C ASN A 102 19.41 17.47 18.78
N PRO A 103 18.58 17.65 17.75
CA PRO A 103 18.97 18.39 16.54
C PRO A 103 19.15 19.89 16.77
N LEU A 104 18.68 20.44 17.90
CA LEU A 104 18.81 21.84 18.29
C LEU A 104 20.06 22.10 19.16
N ASN A 105 20.72 21.06 19.68
CA ASN A 105 21.86 21.20 20.59
C ASN A 105 23.21 21.08 19.83
N PRO A 106 24.07 22.12 19.80
CA PRO A 106 25.36 22.11 19.08
C PRO A 106 26.35 21.01 19.47
N THR A 107 26.14 20.33 20.60
CA THR A 107 26.99 19.22 21.06
C THR A 107 26.47 17.84 20.64
N SER A 108 25.28 17.76 20.03
CA SER A 108 24.67 16.50 19.59
C SER A 108 25.18 16.05 18.22
N ALA A 109 25.23 14.73 17.99
CA ALA A 109 25.67 14.14 16.72
C ALA A 109 24.73 14.43 15.54
N ASN A 110 23.46 14.74 15.80
CA ASN A 110 22.45 15.14 14.82
C ASN A 110 22.18 16.66 14.79
N TYR A 111 23.07 17.50 15.34
CA TYR A 111 22.87 18.95 15.32
C TYR A 111 22.66 19.50 13.90
N GLY A 112 21.64 20.34 13.72
CA GLY A 112 21.28 20.92 12.42
C GLY A 112 20.66 19.93 11.43
N LYS A 113 20.29 18.72 11.87
CA LYS A 113 19.50 17.76 11.08
C LYS A 113 18.02 17.98 11.37
N THR A 114 17.44 18.96 10.67
CA THR A 114 16.06 19.41 10.81
C THR A 114 15.45 19.65 9.44
N THR A 115 14.22 19.18 9.23
CA THR A 115 13.33 19.57 8.13
C THR A 115 12.68 20.93 8.44
N PRO A 116 12.15 21.67 7.44
CA PRO A 116 11.48 22.96 7.67
C PRO A 116 10.30 22.86 8.64
N VAL A 117 10.17 23.78 9.59
CA VAL A 117 8.98 23.87 10.46
C VAL A 117 7.85 24.54 9.67
N LEU A 118 6.83 23.75 9.35
CA LEU A 118 5.65 24.16 8.59
C LEU A 118 4.51 24.65 9.50
N ASN A 119 3.49 25.25 8.90
CA ASN A 119 2.31 25.75 9.59
C ASN A 119 1.00 25.26 8.95
N GLN A 120 0.20 24.51 9.73
CA GLN A 120 -1.16 24.11 9.35
C GLN A 120 -2.21 25.23 9.47
N GLU A 121 -1.84 26.39 10.03
CA GLU A 121 -2.74 27.51 10.32
C GLU A 121 -3.96 27.04 11.14
N ASP A 122 -5.18 27.49 10.82
CA ASP A 122 -6.41 27.16 11.57
C ASP A 122 -7.08 25.84 11.08
N LEU A 123 -6.36 24.98 10.33
CA LEU A 123 -6.86 23.71 9.77
C LEU A 123 -6.67 22.52 10.72
N ASN A 124 -7.56 21.53 10.71
CA ASN A 124 -7.51 20.36 11.59
C ASN A 124 -6.72 19.18 10.99
N ILE A 125 -5.57 19.47 10.37
CA ILE A 125 -4.79 18.53 9.55
C ILE A 125 -3.37 18.26 10.10
N CYS A 126 -3.20 18.32 11.43
CA CYS A 126 -1.93 18.02 12.09
C CYS A 126 -1.35 16.64 11.72
N TRP A 127 -2.22 15.64 11.54
CA TRP A 127 -1.89 14.29 11.06
C TRP A 127 -1.17 14.28 9.70
N ASP A 128 -1.51 15.22 8.81
CA ASP A 128 -0.95 15.30 7.47
C ASP A 128 0.47 15.88 7.53
N TYR A 129 0.62 16.99 8.27
CA TYR A 129 1.92 17.60 8.53
C TYR A 129 2.85 16.66 9.29
N ALA A 130 2.41 16.06 10.39
CA ALA A 130 3.23 15.16 11.20
C ALA A 130 3.66 13.91 10.44
N GLY A 131 2.76 13.28 9.66
CA GLY A 131 3.10 12.12 8.83
C GLY A 131 4.05 12.44 7.68
N VAL A 132 3.82 13.54 6.95
CA VAL A 132 4.69 13.93 5.82
C VAL A 132 6.06 14.38 6.30
N ASP A 133 6.13 15.13 7.40
CA ASP A 133 7.37 15.58 8.02
C ASP A 133 8.16 14.40 8.62
N ALA A 134 7.48 13.41 9.21
CA ALA A 134 8.11 12.16 9.65
C ALA A 134 8.75 11.38 8.50
N ILE A 135 8.15 11.38 7.29
CA ILE A 135 8.75 10.76 6.11
C ILE A 135 10.03 11.50 5.67
N ASP A 136 10.04 12.85 5.61
CA ASP A 136 11.24 13.61 5.21
C ASP A 136 12.35 13.56 6.28
N THR A 137 12.00 13.68 7.57
CA THR A 137 12.94 13.48 8.69
C THR A 137 13.52 12.06 8.67
N SER A 138 12.71 11.06 8.32
CA SER A 138 13.15 9.67 8.19
C SER A 138 14.05 9.44 6.96
N ALA A 139 13.73 10.06 5.81
CA ALA A 139 14.61 10.06 4.64
C ALA A 139 15.96 10.74 4.92
N MET A 140 15.96 11.85 5.66
CA MET A 140 17.19 12.54 6.07
C MET A 140 18.10 11.64 6.90
N LYS A 141 17.52 10.80 7.75
CA LYS A 141 18.23 9.85 8.60
C LYS A 141 18.71 8.60 7.84
N GLN A 142 17.85 8.01 7.02
CA GLN A 142 18.06 6.69 6.40
C GLN A 142 18.75 6.77 5.03
N LEU A 143 18.43 7.81 4.25
CA LEU A 143 18.91 8.03 2.88
C LEU A 143 19.94 9.17 2.79
N GLY A 144 19.97 10.07 3.78
CA GLY A 144 20.85 11.23 3.80
C GLY A 144 20.39 12.38 2.90
N THR A 145 19.12 12.36 2.47
CA THR A 145 18.50 13.34 1.56
C THR A 145 17.30 14.01 2.22
N THR A 146 16.93 15.21 1.77
CA THR A 146 15.67 15.88 2.12
C THR A 146 14.95 16.31 0.84
N GLU A 147 13.63 16.24 0.81
CA GLU A 147 12.79 16.82 -0.23
C GLU A 147 11.73 17.72 0.42
N ASP A 148 11.43 18.87 -0.19
CA ASP A 148 10.33 19.73 0.27
C ASP A 148 9.00 19.01 0.01
N LEU A 149 8.56 18.14 0.90
CA LEU A 149 7.32 17.38 0.74
C LEU A 149 6.09 18.26 0.98
N LEU A 150 4.99 17.97 0.29
CA LEU A 150 3.71 18.69 0.37
C LEU A 150 2.73 17.92 1.28
N PRO A 151 2.42 18.39 2.51
CA PRO A 151 1.41 17.78 3.37
C PRO A 151 0.07 17.65 2.65
N ALA A 152 -0.52 18.80 2.26
CA ALA A 152 -1.83 18.95 1.63
C ALA A 152 -2.21 17.93 0.54
N TYR A 153 -1.25 17.26 -0.08
CA TYR A 153 -1.51 16.09 -0.88
C TYR A 153 -2.44 15.08 -0.20
N TYR A 154 -2.20 14.67 1.06
CA TYR A 154 -3.01 13.63 1.70
C TYR A 154 -4.38 14.13 2.17
N ASP A 155 -4.51 15.39 2.59
CA ASP A 155 -5.80 16.03 2.81
C ASP A 155 -6.68 15.95 1.54
N TYR A 156 -6.16 16.43 0.41
CA TYR A 156 -6.87 16.35 -0.88
C TYR A 156 -7.05 14.90 -1.37
N LEU A 157 -6.13 13.98 -1.05
CA LEU A 157 -6.25 12.56 -1.37
C LEU A 157 -7.47 11.94 -0.68
N SER A 158 -7.68 12.25 0.60
CA SER A 158 -8.69 11.64 1.46
C SER A 158 -10.02 12.41 1.53
N ALA A 159 -10.08 13.66 1.05
CA ALA A 159 -11.28 14.48 1.13
C ALA A 159 -12.29 14.22 0.00
N SER A 160 -13.55 13.94 0.34
CA SER A 160 -14.64 13.73 -0.63
C SER A 160 -15.03 14.97 -1.44
N ASN A 161 -14.80 16.17 -0.90
CA ASN A 161 -15.00 17.46 -1.57
C ASN A 161 -13.71 18.03 -2.19
N ALA A 162 -12.61 17.27 -2.26
CA ALA A 162 -11.33 17.75 -2.80
C ALA A 162 -11.43 18.37 -4.21
N PHE A 163 -12.33 17.86 -5.05
CA PHE A 163 -12.41 18.25 -6.46
C PHE A 163 -13.76 18.88 -6.84
N SER A 164 -13.71 20.06 -7.44
CA SER A 164 -14.87 20.82 -7.93
C SER A 164 -15.49 20.25 -9.21
N ASN A 165 -14.77 19.39 -9.94
CA ASN A 165 -15.17 18.88 -11.26
C ASN A 165 -15.49 17.37 -11.34
N LYS A 166 -15.31 16.63 -10.23
CA LYS A 166 -15.65 15.19 -10.12
C LYS A 166 -15.65 14.78 -8.64
N SER A 167 -16.31 13.68 -8.30
CA SER A 167 -16.13 13.07 -6.98
C SER A 167 -14.70 12.55 -6.81
N ASN A 168 -14.16 12.61 -5.59
CA ASN A 168 -12.89 11.98 -5.26
C ASN A 168 -13.06 10.45 -5.08
N PRO A 169 -12.39 9.60 -5.89
CA PRO A 169 -12.46 8.15 -5.76
C PRO A 169 -11.46 7.57 -4.74
N LEU A 170 -10.86 8.40 -3.87
CA LEU A 170 -9.96 8.02 -2.77
C LEU A 170 -10.45 8.58 -1.41
N ALA A 171 -11.64 9.16 -1.39
CA ALA A 171 -12.18 9.79 -0.21
C ALA A 171 -12.40 8.80 0.94
N VAL A 172 -12.05 9.16 2.16
CA VAL A 172 -12.25 8.31 3.34
C VAL A 172 -13.70 8.45 3.85
N MET A 173 -14.31 7.33 4.22
CA MET A 173 -15.55 7.32 5.01
C MET A 173 -15.22 7.29 6.51
N ASN A 174 -15.85 8.18 7.25
CA ASN A 174 -15.87 8.15 8.70
C ASN A 174 -16.76 6.99 9.19
N THR A 175 -16.51 6.52 10.40
CA THR A 175 -17.23 5.39 11.03
C THR A 175 -18.72 5.65 11.29
N ASP A 176 -19.19 6.90 11.19
CA ASP A 176 -20.61 7.28 11.28
C ASP A 176 -21.34 7.25 9.93
N GLY A 177 -20.65 6.90 8.84
CA GLY A 177 -21.19 6.88 7.48
C GLY A 177 -21.16 8.25 6.79
N THR A 178 -20.53 9.28 7.37
CA THR A 178 -20.16 10.50 6.66
C THR A 178 -18.85 10.31 5.90
N SER A 179 -18.55 11.20 4.95
CA SER A 179 -17.28 11.21 4.23
C SER A 179 -16.41 12.37 4.69
N ARG A 180 -15.11 12.13 4.90
CA ARG A 180 -14.11 13.15 5.26
C ARG A 180 -14.15 14.32 4.27
N LYS A 181 -13.96 15.53 4.76
CA LYS A 181 -13.84 16.77 3.99
C LYS A 181 -12.42 17.33 4.08
N LEU A 182 -12.12 18.24 3.15
CA LEU A 182 -10.95 19.13 3.21
C LEU A 182 -10.88 19.81 4.59
N GLY A 183 -9.68 19.88 5.17
CA GLY A 183 -9.45 20.47 6.48
C GLY A 183 -9.87 19.61 7.70
N ASP A 184 -10.48 18.43 7.51
CA ASP A 184 -10.89 17.55 8.62
C ASP A 184 -9.73 16.76 9.25
N GLY A 185 -9.95 16.19 10.45
CA GLY A 185 -9.01 15.25 11.06
C GLY A 185 -8.89 13.91 10.29
N ASN A 186 -7.89 13.12 10.66
CA ASN A 186 -7.69 11.74 10.21
C ASN A 186 -6.84 10.99 11.27
N THR A 187 -6.41 9.76 10.99
CA THR A 187 -5.55 8.98 11.91
C THR A 187 -4.05 9.12 11.59
N ILE A 188 -3.24 8.95 12.64
CA ILE A 188 -1.77 9.06 12.68
C ILE A 188 -1.03 8.18 11.67
N ASP A 189 -1.62 7.04 11.33
CA ASP A 189 -1.06 6.06 10.40
C ASP A 189 -1.49 6.26 8.93
N TYR A 190 -2.40 7.20 8.64
CA TYR A 190 -2.94 7.34 7.27
C TYR A 190 -1.86 7.69 6.24
N VAL A 191 -1.00 8.68 6.52
CA VAL A 191 0.06 9.12 5.61
C VAL A 191 1.03 7.97 5.25
N PRO A 192 1.70 7.31 6.24
CA PRO A 192 2.65 6.25 5.92
C PRO A 192 1.97 5.03 5.25
N GLU A 193 0.79 4.61 5.70
CA GLU A 193 0.10 3.46 5.10
C GLU A 193 -0.35 3.72 3.66
N MET A 194 -0.76 4.95 3.33
CA MET A 194 -1.05 5.33 1.95
C MET A 194 0.22 5.34 1.08
N SER A 195 1.38 5.74 1.62
CA SER A 195 2.66 5.61 0.90
C SER A 195 3.04 4.14 0.66
N VAL A 196 2.85 3.26 1.65
CA VAL A 196 3.11 1.80 1.54
C VAL A 196 2.37 1.15 0.36
N ILE A 197 1.14 1.55 0.08
CA ILE A 197 0.35 1.02 -1.07
C ILE A 197 0.55 1.82 -2.37
N GLY A 198 1.46 2.81 -2.39
CA GLY A 198 1.91 3.51 -3.60
C GLY A 198 1.42 4.96 -3.77
N TYR A 199 0.65 5.51 -2.84
CA TYR A 199 0.34 6.94 -2.78
C TYR A 199 1.46 7.68 -2.05
N ASN A 200 2.65 7.66 -2.65
CA ASN A 200 3.85 8.34 -2.13
C ASN A 200 3.65 9.86 -2.04
N PRO A 201 4.42 10.56 -1.17
CA PRO A 201 4.32 12.00 -1.03
C PRO A 201 4.52 12.75 -2.36
N MET A 202 3.95 13.94 -2.43
CA MET A 202 4.10 14.84 -3.57
C MET A 202 4.99 16.03 -3.19
N LEU A 203 5.47 16.74 -4.21
CA LEU A 203 6.23 17.98 -4.09
C LEU A 203 5.35 19.20 -4.41
N PRO A 204 5.58 20.34 -3.73
CA PRO A 204 4.84 21.58 -3.93
C PRO A 204 5.06 22.15 -5.33
N ASN A 205 4.17 23.05 -5.74
CA ASN A 205 4.29 23.81 -6.98
C ASN A 205 3.62 25.19 -6.82
N ASN A 206 3.56 25.98 -7.90
CA ASN A 206 2.98 27.33 -7.85
C ASN A 206 1.49 27.40 -7.43
N SER A 207 0.79 26.27 -7.33
CA SER A 207 -0.60 26.15 -6.84
C SER A 207 -0.72 25.49 -5.46
N PHE A 208 0.33 24.81 -4.98
CA PHE A 208 0.36 24.11 -3.69
C PHE A 208 1.65 24.42 -2.95
N SER A 209 1.56 25.24 -1.91
CA SER A 209 2.62 25.49 -0.92
C SER A 209 2.60 24.43 0.18
N GLN A 210 3.73 24.21 0.84
CA GLN A 210 3.81 23.30 1.99
C GLN A 210 2.96 23.79 3.17
N ASP A 211 2.98 25.10 3.44
CA ASP A 211 2.03 25.76 4.33
C ASP A 211 0.70 25.99 3.60
N MET A 212 -0.42 25.62 4.23
CA MET A 212 -1.78 25.90 3.73
C MET A 212 -2.55 26.82 4.67
N THR A 213 -3.18 27.84 4.09
CA THR A 213 -4.19 28.65 4.77
C THR A 213 -5.60 28.12 4.50
N MET A 214 -6.56 28.43 5.39
CA MET A 214 -8.00 28.18 5.15
C MET A 214 -8.53 28.76 3.82
N ALA A 215 -7.87 29.78 3.25
CA ALA A 215 -8.27 30.36 1.95
C ALA A 215 -7.79 29.52 0.75
N GLN A 216 -6.81 28.63 0.95
CA GLN A 216 -6.29 27.68 -0.03
C GLN A 216 -6.95 26.30 0.12
N ASP A 217 -7.54 26.00 1.27
CA ASP A 217 -8.26 24.76 1.54
C ASP A 217 -9.67 24.76 0.91
N VAL A 218 -9.72 24.66 -0.42
CA VAL A 218 -10.95 24.78 -1.21
C VAL A 218 -10.97 23.80 -2.39
N PRO A 219 -12.16 23.33 -2.85
CA PRO A 219 -12.24 22.34 -3.94
C PRO A 219 -11.55 22.78 -5.25
N ILE A 220 -10.50 22.08 -5.65
CA ILE A 220 -9.67 22.37 -6.85
C ILE A 220 -10.19 21.66 -8.11
N ASN A 221 -9.63 21.94 -9.28
CA ASN A 221 -9.77 21.03 -10.42
C ASN A 221 -8.81 19.85 -10.24
N ASN A 222 -9.30 18.62 -10.38
CA ASN A 222 -8.47 17.40 -10.30
C ASN A 222 -7.26 17.41 -11.26
N SER A 223 -7.28 18.18 -12.36
CA SER A 223 -6.10 18.32 -13.23
C SER A 223 -4.90 18.96 -12.54
N LEU A 224 -5.12 19.83 -11.54
CA LEU A 224 -4.05 20.46 -10.75
C LEU A 224 -3.41 19.42 -9.81
N PHE A 225 -4.22 18.64 -9.10
CA PHE A 225 -3.76 17.54 -8.24
C PHE A 225 -2.97 16.50 -9.03
N ASN A 226 -3.49 16.07 -10.19
CA ASN A 226 -2.79 15.13 -11.09
C ASN A 226 -1.52 15.72 -11.75
N SER A 227 -1.24 17.02 -11.58
CA SER A 227 -0.02 17.67 -12.08
C SER A 227 1.06 17.85 -11.01
N LEU A 228 0.79 17.43 -9.77
CA LEU A 228 1.79 17.36 -8.71
C LEU A 228 2.93 16.42 -9.14
N LYS A 229 4.16 16.78 -8.75
CA LYS A 229 5.33 15.95 -9.00
C LYS A 229 5.50 14.97 -7.84
N LEU A 230 5.55 13.68 -8.16
CA LEU A 230 5.83 12.62 -7.18
C LEU A 230 7.20 12.81 -6.53
N SER A 231 7.27 12.64 -5.20
CA SER A 231 8.52 12.45 -4.47
C SER A 231 9.18 11.14 -4.87
N ASN A 232 10.49 11.04 -4.67
CA ASN A 232 11.16 9.75 -4.76
C ASN A 232 10.99 8.89 -3.50
N TYR A 233 10.46 9.43 -2.40
CA TYR A 233 10.33 8.68 -1.15
C TYR A 233 9.12 7.75 -1.15
N HIS A 234 9.29 6.60 -0.49
CA HIS A 234 8.27 5.60 -0.27
C HIS A 234 8.49 4.99 1.12
N VAL A 235 7.41 4.91 1.91
CA VAL A 235 7.42 4.15 3.16
C VAL A 235 7.38 2.67 2.81
N ASN A 236 8.43 1.93 3.18
CA ASN A 236 8.54 0.50 2.87
C ASN A 236 8.10 -0.41 4.03
N ASP A 237 8.02 0.15 5.24
CA ASP A 237 7.73 -0.51 6.51
C ASP A 237 7.28 0.55 7.53
N THR A 238 6.28 0.23 8.36
CA THR A 238 5.90 1.08 9.51
C THR A 238 6.02 0.28 10.82
N TYR A 239 6.55 0.94 11.85
CA TYR A 239 6.85 0.37 13.16
C TYR A 239 5.98 1.04 14.23
N ILE A 240 5.45 0.25 15.17
CA ILE A 240 4.61 0.77 16.26
C ILE A 240 5.14 0.38 17.63
N LEU A 241 4.94 1.28 18.59
CA LEU A 241 4.91 0.96 20.01
C LEU A 241 3.51 1.33 20.54
N PRO A 242 2.60 0.34 20.74
CA PRO A 242 1.20 0.62 21.02
C PRO A 242 0.97 1.43 22.29
N GLY A 243 -0.06 2.27 22.28
CA GLY A 243 -0.54 3.05 23.42
C GLY A 243 -1.06 2.16 24.54
N LEU A 244 -0.77 2.54 25.79
CA LEU A 244 -1.20 1.80 26.97
C LEU A 244 -2.55 2.31 27.48
N THR A 245 -3.40 1.42 27.97
CA THR A 245 -4.60 1.79 28.74
C THR A 245 -4.20 2.28 30.15
N THR A 246 -5.06 3.08 30.80
CA THR A 246 -4.69 3.77 32.06
C THR A 246 -4.37 2.86 33.25
N ASN A 247 -4.72 1.58 33.16
CA ASN A 247 -4.41 0.49 34.10
C ASN A 247 -3.08 -0.23 33.78
N GLN A 248 -2.56 -0.11 32.55
CA GLN A 248 -1.26 -0.62 32.11
C GLN A 248 -0.12 0.39 32.30
N PHE A 249 -0.45 1.66 32.58
CA PHE A 249 0.54 2.72 32.74
C PHE A 249 1.67 2.38 33.72
N PRO A 250 2.94 2.71 33.39
CA PRO A 250 4.08 2.40 34.22
C PRO A 250 3.99 3.12 35.58
N THR A 251 4.23 2.37 36.66
CA THR A 251 4.15 2.86 38.05
C THR A 251 5.51 3.17 38.67
N THR A 252 6.60 3.02 37.92
CA THR A 252 7.97 3.26 38.38
C THR A 252 8.81 3.93 37.30
N ASN A 253 9.80 4.73 37.69
CA ASN A 253 10.73 5.38 36.75
C ASN A 253 11.46 4.37 35.86
N ALA A 254 11.73 3.15 36.36
CA ALA A 254 12.32 2.08 35.56
C ALA A 254 11.39 1.62 34.43
N ALA A 255 10.09 1.42 34.73
CA ALA A 255 9.10 1.04 33.72
C ALA A 255 8.82 2.17 32.71
N ILE A 256 8.83 3.43 33.16
CA ILE A 256 8.82 4.60 32.27
C ILE A 256 10.03 4.53 31.32
N MET A 257 11.24 4.42 31.87
CA MET A 257 12.47 4.40 31.07
C MET A 257 12.55 3.21 30.09
N THR A 258 11.95 2.05 30.40
CA THR A 258 11.81 0.96 29.42
C THR A 258 11.07 1.43 28.16
N ARG A 259 9.88 2.04 28.32
CA ARG A 259 9.09 2.55 27.19
C ARG A 259 9.80 3.70 26.47
N ILE A 260 10.35 4.64 27.23
CA ILE A 260 11.13 5.77 26.68
C ILE A 260 12.30 5.27 25.83
N ASN A 261 13.03 4.24 26.27
CA ASN A 261 14.13 3.69 25.50
C ASN A 261 13.67 2.97 24.21
N GLN A 262 12.46 2.41 24.16
CA GLN A 262 11.86 1.91 22.91
C GLN A 262 11.52 3.06 21.94
N ILE A 263 10.95 4.17 22.44
CA ILE A 263 10.68 5.37 21.64
C ILE A 263 12.00 5.98 21.11
N LYS A 264 13.02 6.11 21.96
CA LYS A 264 14.35 6.56 21.53
C LYS A 264 14.98 5.64 20.48
N GLN A 265 14.76 4.32 20.57
CA GLN A 265 15.25 3.37 19.56
C GLN A 265 14.61 3.66 18.20
N LEU A 266 13.29 3.92 18.15
CA LEU A 266 12.61 4.35 16.92
C LEU A 266 13.22 5.64 16.36
N VAL A 267 13.23 6.72 17.15
CA VAL A 267 13.77 8.03 16.75
C VAL A 267 15.23 7.95 16.29
N TYR A 268 16.06 7.21 17.02
CA TYR A 268 17.49 7.07 16.69
C TYR A 268 17.74 6.21 15.44
N GLN A 269 16.86 5.25 15.15
CA GLN A 269 17.01 4.32 14.02
C GLN A 269 16.41 4.90 12.73
N TYR A 270 15.16 5.36 12.81
CA TYR A 270 14.37 5.77 11.65
C TYR A 270 14.46 7.26 11.35
N GLY A 271 14.54 8.12 12.36
CA GLY A 271 14.77 9.57 12.22
C GLY A 271 13.94 10.38 13.19
N SER A 272 12.63 10.12 13.17
CA SER A 272 11.67 10.63 14.14
C SER A 272 10.67 9.55 14.56
N ALA A 273 9.69 9.93 15.38
CA ALA A 273 8.54 9.11 15.68
C ALA A 273 7.28 9.95 15.94
N GLN A 274 6.17 9.69 15.24
CA GLN A 274 4.90 10.41 15.44
C GLN A 274 4.22 9.96 16.74
N PHE A 275 3.46 10.87 17.37
CA PHE A 275 2.56 10.59 18.48
C PHE A 275 1.49 11.68 18.63
N GLY A 276 0.36 11.34 19.25
CA GLY A 276 -0.70 12.30 19.60
C GLY A 276 -0.60 12.84 21.04
N VAL A 277 -1.14 14.03 21.26
CA VAL A 277 -1.41 14.65 22.58
C VAL A 277 -2.81 15.26 22.61
N GLN A 278 -3.27 15.65 23.79
CA GLN A 278 -4.37 16.62 23.93
C GLN A 278 -3.74 18.03 24.01
N ALA A 279 -3.99 18.89 23.02
CA ALA A 279 -3.27 20.15 22.82
C ALA A 279 -3.55 21.19 23.91
N GLU A 280 -4.81 21.45 24.22
CA GLU A 280 -5.26 22.48 25.17
C GLU A 280 -4.72 22.23 26.58
N TYR A 281 -4.73 20.98 27.04
CA TYR A 281 -4.18 20.60 28.33
C TYR A 281 -2.65 20.65 28.36
N THR A 282 -1.98 20.31 27.25
CA THR A 282 -0.52 20.08 27.21
C THR A 282 0.28 21.29 26.78
N LEU A 283 -0.22 22.10 25.84
CA LEU A 283 0.56 23.07 25.08
C LEU A 283 0.08 24.52 25.18
N ASP A 284 -1.19 24.79 25.52
CA ASP A 284 -1.71 26.16 25.61
C ASP A 284 -1.02 26.97 26.72
N TYR A 285 -0.03 27.80 26.35
CA TYR A 285 0.56 28.84 27.20
C TYR A 285 0.10 30.25 26.78
N SER A 286 -0.57 30.39 25.63
CA SER A 286 -0.42 31.60 24.81
C SER A 286 -1.54 32.62 24.93
N GLU A 287 -2.75 32.22 25.30
CA GLU A 287 -3.89 33.15 25.40
C GLU A 287 -4.26 33.53 26.84
N ASN A 288 -4.01 32.67 27.82
CA ASN A 288 -4.34 32.98 29.20
C ASN A 288 -3.44 32.25 30.22
N PRO A 289 -2.65 32.96 31.05
CA PRO A 289 -1.78 32.34 32.05
C PRO A 289 -2.53 31.65 33.22
N THR A 290 -3.84 31.43 33.11
CA THR A 290 -4.66 30.65 34.04
C THR A 290 -5.10 29.28 33.52
N THR A 291 -4.97 28.98 32.22
CA THR A 291 -5.35 27.67 31.62
C THR A 291 -4.16 26.74 31.38
N ALA A 292 -2.96 27.30 31.15
CA ALA A 292 -1.70 26.60 30.94
C ALA A 292 -1.26 25.72 32.14
N VAL A 293 -1.77 24.49 32.25
CA VAL A 293 -1.49 23.65 33.44
C VAL A 293 -0.07 23.05 33.39
N TYR A 294 0.42 22.69 32.19
CA TYR A 294 1.58 21.82 32.02
C TYR A 294 2.70 22.39 31.13
N SER A 295 2.41 23.37 30.27
CA SER A 295 3.41 24.09 29.49
C SER A 295 4.17 25.14 30.32
N HIS A 296 5.41 25.46 29.93
CA HIS A 296 6.26 26.45 30.62
C HIS A 296 7.43 26.94 29.75
N LEU A 297 7.64 28.26 29.73
CA LEU A 297 8.91 28.85 29.26
C LEU A 297 9.93 28.84 30.40
N ALA A 298 10.91 27.94 30.30
CA ALA A 298 11.96 27.75 31.29
C ALA A 298 12.96 28.91 31.35
N ALA A 299 13.76 28.98 32.41
CA ALA A 299 14.72 30.06 32.65
C ALA A 299 15.83 30.17 31.58
N ASN A 300 16.12 29.07 30.88
CA ASN A 300 17.02 29.02 29.72
C ASN A 300 16.34 29.37 28.38
N LYS A 301 15.04 29.74 28.41
CA LYS A 301 14.15 30.04 27.29
C LYS A 301 13.69 28.83 26.47
N ASP A 302 13.85 27.62 26.98
CA ASP A 302 13.21 26.44 26.40
C ASP A 302 11.71 26.47 26.67
N PHE A 303 10.88 26.23 25.65
CA PHE A 303 9.49 25.87 25.82
C PHE A 303 9.44 24.40 26.23
N THR A 304 8.71 24.11 27.30
CA THR A 304 8.68 22.79 27.92
C THR A 304 7.25 22.39 28.21
N SER A 305 6.95 21.08 28.21
CA SER A 305 5.67 20.57 28.72
C SER A 305 5.83 19.26 29.50
N TYR A 306 4.96 19.08 30.49
CA TYR A 306 4.84 17.84 31.26
C TYR A 306 3.45 17.67 31.90
N THR A 307 2.63 16.83 31.27
CA THR A 307 1.36 16.32 31.77
C THR A 307 1.60 15.06 32.62
N PRO A 308 1.38 15.08 33.95
CA PRO A 308 1.65 13.96 34.83
C PRO A 308 0.59 12.85 34.70
N TYR A 309 0.97 11.60 34.97
CA TYR A 309 0.05 10.45 35.02
C TYR A 309 -1.18 10.62 35.92
N SER A 310 -1.15 11.52 36.92
CA SER A 310 -2.32 11.85 37.74
C SER A 310 -3.43 12.56 36.96
N ALA A 311 -3.12 13.16 35.80
CA ALA A 311 -4.09 13.82 34.92
C ALA A 311 -5.15 12.84 34.36
N LYS A 312 -4.88 11.52 34.35
CA LYS A 312 -5.86 10.48 33.97
C LYS A 312 -7.15 10.44 34.80
N MET A 313 -7.17 11.15 35.93
CA MET A 313 -8.36 11.32 36.77
C MET A 313 -9.28 12.45 36.28
N ASN A 314 -8.86 13.25 35.30
CA ASN A 314 -9.68 14.26 34.66
C ASN A 314 -10.64 13.60 33.65
N SER A 315 -11.95 13.80 33.83
CA SER A 315 -13.00 13.29 32.94
C SER A 315 -12.88 13.82 31.51
N ASP A 316 -12.31 15.00 31.34
CA ASP A 316 -12.23 15.67 30.04
C ASP A 316 -11.06 15.11 29.21
N LEU A 317 -10.10 14.45 29.87
CA LEU A 317 -8.90 13.86 29.28
C LEU A 317 -8.99 12.33 29.12
N ALA A 318 -9.97 11.66 29.72
CA ALA A 318 -10.04 10.20 29.79
C ALA A 318 -11.41 9.63 29.42
N THR A 319 -11.43 8.70 28.46
CA THR A 319 -12.63 8.04 27.94
C THR A 319 -12.61 6.55 28.23
N THR A 320 -13.75 5.96 28.62
CA THR A 320 -13.89 4.51 28.87
C THR A 320 -14.65 3.82 27.75
N TYR A 321 -14.05 2.79 27.15
CA TYR A 321 -14.62 1.95 26.10
C TYR A 321 -14.23 0.48 26.32
N ASN A 322 -15.18 -0.45 26.12
CA ASN A 322 -14.99 -1.90 26.35
C ASN A 322 -14.31 -2.24 27.70
N ASN A 323 -14.73 -1.55 28.78
CA ASN A 323 -14.19 -1.67 30.14
C ASN A 323 -12.69 -1.33 30.29
N GLN A 324 -12.09 -0.67 29.29
CA GLN A 324 -10.76 -0.06 29.36
C GLN A 324 -10.88 1.46 29.31
N THR A 325 -9.99 2.17 30.00
CA THR A 325 -9.92 3.62 29.95
C THR A 325 -8.67 4.04 29.18
N TYR A 326 -8.87 4.98 28.25
CA TYR A 326 -7.88 5.56 27.35
C TYR A 326 -7.75 7.05 27.64
N ILE A 327 -6.70 7.68 27.10
CA ILE A 327 -6.49 9.13 27.15
C ILE A 327 -6.82 9.71 25.78
N ASN A 328 -7.64 10.76 25.76
CA ASN A 328 -8.05 11.48 24.55
C ASN A 328 -6.87 12.26 23.96
N GLN A 329 -6.82 12.41 22.64
CA GLN A 329 -5.74 13.07 21.89
C GLN A 329 -6.35 13.79 20.68
N ASP A 330 -5.97 15.03 20.39
CA ASP A 330 -6.53 15.82 19.28
C ASP A 330 -5.46 16.49 18.42
N HIS A 331 -4.18 16.42 18.81
CA HIS A 331 -3.09 17.01 18.05
C HIS A 331 -1.89 16.08 17.89
N GLU A 332 -1.35 16.00 16.68
CA GLU A 332 -0.27 15.08 16.29
C GLU A 332 1.03 15.85 16.01
N MET A 333 2.15 15.24 16.41
CA MET A 333 3.49 15.82 16.31
C MET A 333 4.54 14.72 16.12
N GLU A 334 5.77 15.09 15.73
CA GLU A 334 6.89 14.15 15.66
C GLU A 334 7.95 14.40 16.76
N ILE A 335 8.45 13.31 17.35
CA ILE A 335 9.61 13.28 18.22
C ILE A 335 10.86 13.19 17.35
N VAL A 336 11.67 14.24 17.30
CA VAL A 336 12.89 14.31 16.44
C VAL A 336 14.19 14.10 17.21
N GLY A 337 14.12 14.01 18.53
CA GLY A 337 15.31 13.92 19.35
C GLY A 337 15.06 13.72 20.84
N TYR A 338 16.13 13.59 21.61
CA TYR A 338 16.10 13.40 23.05
C TYR A 338 17.37 13.87 23.77
N ASP A 339 17.24 14.20 25.06
CA ASP A 339 18.35 14.56 25.97
C ASP A 339 18.06 13.99 27.36
N ASP A 340 18.86 13.01 27.80
CA ASP A 340 18.73 12.34 29.10
C ASP A 340 19.09 13.22 30.29
N ASN A 341 19.85 14.30 30.07
CA ASN A 341 20.31 15.20 31.11
C ASN A 341 19.43 16.45 31.22
N TYR A 342 18.41 16.59 30.37
CA TYR A 342 17.48 17.72 30.39
C TYR A 342 16.84 17.87 31.77
N SER A 343 16.96 19.07 32.37
CA SER A 343 16.69 19.22 33.79
C SER A 343 15.20 19.16 34.12
N ALA A 344 14.83 18.29 35.06
CA ALA A 344 13.49 18.26 35.67
C ALA A 344 13.04 19.63 36.22
N ASN A 345 13.99 20.51 36.52
CA ASN A 345 13.71 21.85 37.02
C ASN A 345 13.19 22.81 35.94
N ASN A 346 13.35 22.51 34.65
CA ASN A 346 12.88 23.37 33.57
C ASN A 346 11.36 23.30 33.35
N PHE A 347 10.67 22.29 33.87
CA PHE A 347 9.21 22.12 33.72
C PHE A 347 8.40 22.86 34.81
N SER A 348 7.17 23.30 34.52
CA SER A 348 6.28 23.93 35.51
C SER A 348 5.90 22.98 36.66
N LYS A 349 5.42 21.78 36.33
CA LYS A 349 5.32 20.64 37.26
C LYS A 349 6.65 19.89 37.26
N LYS A 350 7.09 19.38 38.40
CA LYS A 350 8.38 18.64 38.47
C LYS A 350 8.15 17.15 38.18
N PRO A 351 8.72 16.57 37.11
CA PRO A 351 8.53 15.16 36.76
C PRO A 351 9.24 14.15 37.69
N GLY A 352 10.11 14.62 38.59
CA GLY A 352 10.84 13.73 39.51
C GLY A 352 11.98 12.95 38.85
N MET A 353 12.23 13.17 37.55
CA MET A 353 13.34 12.62 36.79
C MET A 353 13.80 13.63 35.74
N ASN A 354 15.10 13.67 35.45
CA ASN A 354 15.62 14.36 34.28
C ASN A 354 15.26 13.55 33.01
N GLY A 355 15.37 14.23 31.86
CA GLY A 355 15.19 13.62 30.55
C GLY A 355 13.98 14.19 29.81
N ALA A 356 14.19 14.56 28.55
CA ALA A 356 13.15 15.07 27.68
C ALA A 356 13.34 14.65 26.22
N PHE A 357 12.21 14.43 25.55
CA PHE A 357 12.14 14.40 24.09
C PHE A 357 12.12 15.81 23.52
N ILE A 358 12.69 15.98 22.33
CA ILE A 358 12.56 17.17 21.50
C ILE A 358 11.50 16.85 20.46
N VAL A 359 10.42 17.60 20.52
CA VAL A 359 9.22 17.43 19.69
C VAL A 359 9.12 18.59 18.73
N LYS A 360 8.83 18.31 17.46
CA LYS A 360 8.54 19.28 16.42
C LYS A 360 7.03 19.40 16.24
N ASN A 361 6.55 20.63 16.04
CA ASN A 361 5.14 20.96 15.91
C ASN A 361 4.86 21.66 14.57
N SER A 362 3.62 21.58 14.11
CA SER A 362 3.10 22.07 12.82
C SER A 362 2.42 23.46 12.93
N TRP A 363 2.85 24.30 13.87
CA TRP A 363 2.30 25.65 14.12
C TRP A 363 3.27 26.79 13.74
N GLY A 364 4.23 26.50 12.86
CA GLY A 364 5.20 27.47 12.35
C GLY A 364 6.31 27.86 13.34
N THR A 365 7.30 28.59 12.83
CA THR A 365 8.52 28.98 13.58
C THR A 365 8.31 30.00 14.68
N ASP A 366 7.17 30.71 14.70
CA ASP A 366 6.88 31.73 15.71
C ASP A 366 6.46 31.10 17.06
N TRP A 367 6.13 29.80 17.07
CA TRP A 367 5.70 29.06 18.25
C TRP A 367 6.89 28.34 18.94
N GLY A 368 6.85 28.24 20.27
CA GLY A 368 7.81 27.47 21.07
C GLY A 368 9.28 27.87 20.86
N ASN A 369 10.16 26.88 20.68
CA ASN A 369 11.57 27.05 20.33
C ASN A 369 11.80 27.02 18.82
N GLY A 370 11.13 27.91 18.08
CA GLY A 370 11.28 27.94 16.62
C GLY A 370 10.51 26.82 15.91
N GLY A 371 9.37 26.38 16.47
CA GLY A 371 8.61 25.20 16.05
C GLY A 371 8.72 23.98 16.96
N TYR A 372 9.66 24.00 17.92
CA TYR A 372 10.00 22.85 18.74
C TYR A 372 9.69 23.05 20.23
N PHE A 373 9.68 21.98 21.01
CA PHE A 373 9.67 22.05 22.48
C PHE A 373 10.24 20.80 23.14
N TYR A 374 10.47 20.88 24.45
CA TYR A 374 10.93 19.77 25.28
C TYR A 374 9.77 19.11 26.02
N LEU A 375 9.50 17.83 25.75
CA LEU A 375 8.48 17.03 26.43
C LEU A 375 9.15 16.09 27.45
N SER A 376 8.74 16.17 28.72
CA SER A 376 9.28 15.31 29.79
C SER A 376 9.11 13.82 29.51
N TYR A 377 10.13 13.00 29.77
CA TYR A 377 10.02 11.53 29.71
C TYR A 377 8.94 10.93 30.63
N ALA A 378 8.48 11.66 31.65
CA ALA A 378 7.43 11.20 32.54
C ALA A 378 6.00 11.51 32.02
N ASP A 379 5.87 12.11 30.83
CA ASP A 379 4.58 12.54 30.30
C ASP A 379 3.59 11.38 30.06
N ILE A 380 2.32 11.61 30.37
CA ILE A 380 1.23 10.63 30.20
C ILE A 380 1.03 10.21 28.73
N PHE A 381 1.19 11.13 27.77
CA PHE A 381 0.96 10.84 26.34
C PHE A 381 2.03 9.91 25.78
N LEU A 382 3.27 10.04 26.23
CA LEU A 382 4.33 9.08 25.87
C LEU A 382 4.00 7.65 26.30
N ALA A 383 3.10 7.43 27.26
CA ALA A 383 2.55 6.11 27.59
C ALA A 383 1.22 5.79 26.90
N ALA A 384 0.32 6.76 26.76
CA ALA A 384 -1.03 6.53 26.29
C ALA A 384 -1.17 6.48 24.76
N SER A 385 -0.34 7.25 24.06
CA SER A 385 -0.38 7.39 22.61
C SER A 385 0.32 6.22 21.94
N ASP A 386 -0.23 5.81 20.79
CA ASP A 386 0.50 4.99 19.84
C ASP A 386 1.68 5.79 19.28
N ILE A 387 2.85 5.16 19.21
CA ILE A 387 4.07 5.79 18.71
C ILE A 387 4.46 5.10 17.40
N TYR A 388 4.64 5.90 16.36
CA TYR A 388 4.89 5.44 14.99
C TYR A 388 6.27 5.85 14.50
N ALA A 389 6.90 5.04 13.66
CA ALA A 389 8.08 5.44 12.89
C ALA A 389 8.20 4.62 11.62
N ASP A 390 8.83 5.19 10.58
CA ASP A 390 8.75 4.65 9.22
C ASP A 390 10.13 4.30 8.63
N GLY A 391 10.21 3.13 8.01
CA GLY A 391 11.26 2.80 7.05
C GLY A 391 11.00 3.54 5.75
N VAL A 392 11.96 4.36 5.31
CA VAL A 392 11.81 5.18 4.09
C VAL A 392 12.91 4.83 3.09
N ILE A 393 12.50 4.47 1.88
CA ILE A 393 13.39 4.16 0.76
C ILE A 393 13.20 5.14 -0.38
N ASN A 394 14.19 5.19 -1.28
CA ASN A 394 14.04 5.83 -2.57
C ASN A 394 13.40 4.84 -3.55
N ASN A 395 12.18 5.13 -3.97
CA ASN A 395 11.37 4.33 -4.89
C ASN A 395 11.87 4.39 -6.34
N ASN A 396 12.78 5.32 -6.69
CA ASN A 396 13.42 5.44 -8.01
C ASN A 396 12.47 5.41 -9.23
N GLY A 397 11.20 5.80 -9.06
CA GLY A 397 10.17 5.74 -10.11
C GLY A 397 9.54 4.36 -10.34
N GLU A 398 9.62 3.44 -9.37
CA GLU A 398 8.87 2.18 -9.40
C GLU A 398 7.36 2.42 -9.42
N THR A 399 6.66 1.59 -10.20
CA THR A 399 5.21 1.60 -10.36
C THR A 399 4.61 0.48 -9.51
N ILE A 400 3.74 0.85 -8.57
CA ILE A 400 2.98 -0.10 -7.76
C ILE A 400 1.63 -0.37 -8.43
N TYR A 401 1.41 -1.64 -8.77
CA TYR A 401 0.14 -2.15 -9.25
C TYR A 401 -0.72 -2.61 -8.09
N SER A 402 -1.70 -1.78 -7.70
CA SER A 402 -2.69 -2.15 -6.69
C SER A 402 -4.11 -2.34 -7.26
N SER A 403 -4.86 -3.21 -6.59
CA SER A 403 -6.29 -3.43 -6.81
C SER A 403 -7.18 -2.68 -5.82
N THR A 404 -6.58 -2.10 -4.78
CA THR A 404 -7.24 -1.39 -3.68
C THR A 404 -6.81 0.08 -3.69
N ASN A 405 -7.45 0.92 -2.88
CA ASN A 405 -7.17 2.36 -2.85
C ASN A 405 -7.28 3.05 -1.49
N THR A 406 -7.55 2.28 -0.43
CA THR A 406 -7.39 2.65 0.98
C THR A 406 -6.38 1.73 1.65
N SER A 407 -5.96 1.99 2.90
CA SER A 407 -5.16 1.04 3.68
C SER A 407 -5.87 -0.33 3.88
N PRO A 408 -5.13 -1.47 3.92
CA PRO A 408 -5.65 -2.82 4.12
C PRO A 408 -6.76 -2.97 5.15
N ASN A 409 -6.54 -2.33 6.31
CA ASN A 409 -7.40 -2.52 7.45
C ASN A 409 -8.42 -1.37 7.60
N ALA A 410 -8.32 -0.26 6.85
CA ALA A 410 -9.18 0.93 6.99
C ALA A 410 -10.66 0.64 6.72
N VAL A 411 -10.92 -0.45 6.01
CA VAL A 411 -12.23 -0.99 5.68
C VAL A 411 -12.79 -1.94 6.75
N GLY A 412 -11.97 -2.40 7.71
CA GLY A 412 -12.37 -3.31 8.79
C GLY A 412 -12.85 -4.69 8.32
N THR A 413 -12.61 -5.04 7.05
CA THR A 413 -13.18 -6.22 6.39
C THR A 413 -12.13 -7.26 6.03
N TYR A 414 -12.30 -8.47 6.57
CA TYR A 414 -11.42 -9.60 6.37
C TYR A 414 -12.21 -10.89 6.06
N TYR A 415 -11.62 -11.76 5.24
CA TYR A 415 -12.04 -13.14 5.12
C TYR A 415 -11.22 -14.00 6.09
N ASP A 416 -11.87 -14.66 7.05
CA ASP A 416 -11.22 -15.61 7.96
C ASP A 416 -11.19 -17.01 7.34
N PHE A 417 -10.00 -17.52 7.03
CA PHE A 417 -9.78 -18.85 6.46
C PHE A 417 -9.28 -19.89 7.46
N GLY A 418 -9.08 -19.54 8.74
CA GLY A 418 -8.50 -20.45 9.73
C GLY A 418 -9.28 -21.74 9.89
N TYR A 419 -8.65 -22.77 10.47
CA TYR A 419 -9.25 -24.11 10.56
C TYR A 419 -10.64 -24.12 11.24
N ALA A 420 -10.92 -23.16 12.12
CA ALA A 420 -12.23 -23.01 12.75
C ALA A 420 -13.38 -22.64 11.78
N GLN A 421 -13.09 -22.06 10.61
CA GLN A 421 -14.09 -21.78 9.56
C GLN A 421 -14.18 -22.90 8.50
N GLY A 422 -13.33 -23.92 8.58
CA GLY A 422 -13.46 -25.16 7.80
C GLY A 422 -12.61 -25.26 6.52
N SER A 423 -11.52 -24.49 6.40
CA SER A 423 -10.48 -24.81 5.40
C SER A 423 -9.85 -26.16 5.74
N THR A 424 -9.77 -27.07 4.76
CA THR A 424 -9.21 -28.41 4.94
C THR A 424 -7.80 -28.57 4.37
N SER A 425 -7.38 -27.62 3.53
CA SER A 425 -6.08 -27.58 2.88
C SER A 425 -5.10 -26.69 3.62
N ASN A 426 -3.85 -27.17 3.74
CA ASN A 426 -2.72 -26.32 4.12
C ASN A 426 -2.25 -25.38 3.01
N SER A 427 -2.70 -25.60 1.77
CA SER A 427 -2.38 -24.84 0.57
C SER A 427 -3.65 -24.12 0.07
N ASN A 428 -3.68 -22.80 0.15
CA ASN A 428 -4.71 -21.94 -0.44
C ASN A 428 -4.01 -20.76 -1.13
N ILE A 429 -4.51 -20.33 -2.29
CA ILE A 429 -3.82 -19.36 -3.16
C ILE A 429 -4.66 -18.09 -3.30
N PHE A 430 -4.05 -16.94 -3.10
CA PHE A 430 -4.68 -15.63 -3.24
C PHE A 430 -3.96 -14.86 -4.33
N SER A 431 -4.69 -14.27 -5.29
CA SER A 431 -4.11 -13.70 -6.50
C SER A 431 -4.80 -12.44 -7.00
N ASN A 432 -4.01 -11.47 -7.47
CA ASN A 432 -4.47 -10.36 -8.28
C ASN A 432 -3.89 -10.45 -9.70
N THR A 433 -4.63 -9.96 -10.70
CA THR A 433 -4.16 -9.86 -12.08
C THR A 433 -4.10 -8.40 -12.53
N TYR A 434 -2.97 -8.03 -13.11
CA TYR A 434 -2.66 -6.70 -13.62
C TYR A 434 -2.32 -6.74 -15.11
N ASN A 435 -2.18 -5.55 -15.73
CA ASN A 435 -1.69 -5.39 -17.10
C ASN A 435 -0.35 -4.66 -17.06
N SER A 436 0.70 -5.28 -17.57
CA SER A 436 2.01 -4.65 -17.73
C SER A 436 1.97 -3.45 -18.68
N GLN A 437 2.95 -2.56 -18.55
CA GLN A 437 3.07 -1.37 -19.36
C GLN A 437 3.35 -1.69 -20.84
N SER A 438 2.95 -0.75 -21.70
CA SER A 438 3.40 -0.73 -23.09
C SER A 438 4.83 -0.19 -23.16
N THR A 439 5.77 -1.07 -23.52
CA THR A 439 7.19 -0.74 -23.69
C THR A 439 7.53 -0.43 -25.15
N SER A 440 8.67 0.23 -25.41
CA SER A 440 9.16 0.52 -26.76
C SER A 440 10.68 0.33 -26.90
N GLY A 441 11.15 -0.09 -28.09
CA GLY A 441 12.58 -0.30 -28.35
C GLY A 441 13.23 -1.28 -27.37
N SER A 442 14.28 -0.84 -26.69
CA SER A 442 15.02 -1.57 -25.65
C SER A 442 14.30 -1.69 -24.29
N GLN A 443 13.17 -1.00 -24.11
CA GLN A 443 12.53 -0.92 -22.80
C GLN A 443 11.91 -2.24 -22.36
N ILE A 444 12.16 -2.60 -21.10
CA ILE A 444 11.49 -3.68 -20.39
C ILE A 444 10.87 -3.17 -19.09
N GLU A 445 9.81 -3.84 -18.67
CA GLU A 445 9.26 -3.70 -17.33
C GLU A 445 9.67 -4.94 -16.53
N ILE A 446 10.00 -4.75 -15.27
CA ILE A 446 10.53 -5.78 -14.38
C ILE A 446 9.71 -5.78 -13.10
N LEU A 447 9.17 -6.93 -12.70
CA LEU A 447 8.54 -7.13 -11.39
C LEU A 447 9.61 -7.48 -10.36
N ASN A 448 9.73 -6.66 -9.32
CA ASN A 448 10.82 -6.73 -8.33
C ASN A 448 10.37 -7.35 -6.99
N SER A 449 9.13 -7.06 -6.58
CA SER A 449 8.55 -7.51 -5.33
C SER A 449 7.03 -7.72 -5.47
N ILE A 450 6.47 -8.41 -4.48
CA ILE A 450 5.03 -8.54 -4.27
C ILE A 450 4.77 -8.11 -2.83
N SER A 451 3.74 -7.29 -2.63
CA SER A 451 3.31 -6.84 -1.32
C SER A 451 1.95 -7.45 -0.99
N THR A 452 1.77 -7.86 0.26
CA THR A 452 0.50 -8.41 0.75
C THR A 452 0.40 -8.28 2.27
N ASP A 453 -0.83 -8.23 2.77
CA ASP A 453 -1.13 -8.28 4.20
C ASP A 453 -1.41 -9.71 4.68
N ILE A 454 -0.83 -10.07 5.82
CA ILE A 454 -1.00 -11.34 6.55
C ILE A 454 -0.91 -11.04 8.05
N GLU A 455 -2.02 -11.14 8.77
CA GLU A 455 -2.08 -10.79 10.20
C GLU A 455 -1.62 -11.92 11.14
N GLU A 456 -1.03 -13.00 10.58
CA GLU A 456 -0.45 -14.13 11.31
C GLU A 456 1.09 -14.19 11.28
N ALA A 457 1.73 -13.88 12.40
CA ALA A 457 3.15 -14.18 12.61
C ALA A 457 3.44 -15.69 12.45
N GLY A 458 4.57 -15.99 11.82
CA GLY A 458 5.01 -17.33 11.43
C GLY A 458 4.38 -17.88 10.14
N ALA A 459 3.49 -17.14 9.47
CA ALA A 459 2.83 -17.61 8.25
C ALA A 459 3.85 -17.83 7.12
N LYS A 460 3.72 -18.95 6.41
CA LYS A 460 4.66 -19.38 5.37
C LYS A 460 4.00 -19.32 4.01
N VAL A 461 4.47 -18.43 3.15
CA VAL A 461 3.94 -18.25 1.80
C VAL A 461 4.93 -18.70 0.73
N LYS A 462 4.43 -19.24 -0.39
CA LYS A 462 5.17 -19.20 -1.67
C LYS A 462 4.72 -17.98 -2.47
N LEU A 463 5.67 -17.25 -3.03
CA LEU A 463 5.38 -16.19 -4.00
C LEU A 463 5.27 -16.82 -5.38
N LEU A 464 4.21 -16.48 -6.11
CA LEU A 464 3.84 -17.09 -7.37
C LEU A 464 3.60 -16.03 -8.44
N TYR A 465 4.04 -16.32 -9.66
CA TYR A 465 3.88 -15.48 -10.85
C TYR A 465 3.32 -16.29 -12.01
N LYS A 466 2.41 -15.72 -12.80
CA LYS A 466 1.86 -16.34 -14.00
C LYS A 466 1.67 -15.32 -15.11
N VAL A 467 1.94 -15.72 -16.35
CA VAL A 467 1.58 -14.94 -17.54
C VAL A 467 0.10 -15.15 -17.88
N GLY A 468 -0.61 -14.06 -18.16
CA GLY A 468 -2.05 -14.05 -18.38
C GLY A 468 -2.86 -14.24 -17.08
N ALA A 469 -4.13 -13.84 -17.11
CA ALA A 469 -5.03 -13.88 -15.96
C ALA A 469 -5.20 -15.26 -15.30
N VAL A 470 -5.61 -15.26 -14.04
CA VAL A 470 -6.22 -16.41 -13.37
C VAL A 470 -7.65 -16.64 -13.89
N THR A 471 -8.02 -17.91 -13.97
CA THR A 471 -9.35 -18.41 -14.36
C THR A 471 -9.73 -19.58 -13.47
N ASN A 472 -11.00 -20.00 -13.52
CA ASN A 472 -11.47 -21.20 -12.82
C ASN A 472 -10.81 -22.53 -13.29
N SER A 473 -10.06 -22.51 -14.38
CA SER A 473 -9.31 -23.67 -14.90
C SER A 473 -7.81 -23.60 -14.65
N THR A 474 -7.34 -22.55 -13.96
CA THR A 474 -5.91 -22.33 -13.66
C THR A 474 -5.44 -23.36 -12.63
N LYS A 475 -4.23 -23.88 -12.80
CA LYS A 475 -3.60 -24.85 -11.91
C LYS A 475 -2.38 -24.24 -11.23
N LEU A 476 -1.98 -24.77 -10.08
CA LEU A 476 -0.71 -24.40 -9.45
C LEU A 476 0.50 -24.60 -10.39
N SER A 477 0.45 -25.60 -11.28
CA SER A 477 1.47 -25.83 -12.32
C SER A 477 1.60 -24.72 -13.36
N ASP A 478 0.62 -23.82 -13.46
CA ASP A 478 0.61 -22.72 -14.42
C ASP A 478 1.34 -21.48 -13.86
N PHE A 479 1.74 -21.52 -12.58
CA PHE A 479 2.55 -20.50 -11.92
C PHE A 479 4.03 -20.91 -11.85
N GLN A 480 4.89 -19.94 -12.07
CA GLN A 480 6.29 -19.96 -11.63
C GLN A 480 6.36 -19.59 -10.14
N THR A 481 7.01 -20.43 -9.34
CA THR A 481 7.39 -20.05 -7.97
C THR A 481 8.58 -19.09 -8.02
N LEU A 482 8.42 -17.91 -7.40
CA LEU A 482 9.46 -16.87 -7.30
C LEU A 482 10.33 -17.05 -6.04
N GLY A 483 9.76 -17.62 -4.99
CA GLY A 483 10.44 -17.88 -3.72
C GLY A 483 9.48 -18.32 -2.63
N THR A 484 10.00 -18.45 -1.41
CA THR A 484 9.23 -18.67 -0.19
C THR A 484 9.56 -17.61 0.83
N TYR A 485 8.57 -17.11 1.56
CA TYR A 485 8.74 -16.14 2.64
C TYR A 485 8.07 -16.66 3.92
N THR A 486 8.56 -16.18 5.07
CA THR A 486 7.93 -16.43 6.37
C THR A 486 7.76 -15.09 7.06
N PHE A 487 6.51 -14.71 7.31
CA PHE A 487 6.17 -13.51 8.08
C PHE A 487 6.70 -13.70 9.51
N THR A 488 7.70 -12.92 9.93
CA THR A 488 8.20 -12.94 11.32
C THR A 488 7.28 -12.18 12.24
N ASP A 489 6.79 -11.06 11.71
CA ASP A 489 5.80 -10.14 12.25
C ASP A 489 4.61 -10.17 11.28
N PRO A 490 3.40 -9.79 11.71
CA PRO A 490 2.24 -9.78 10.82
C PRO A 490 2.14 -8.45 10.03
N GLY A 491 0.97 -8.15 9.45
CA GLY A 491 0.71 -6.94 8.66
C GLY A 491 1.21 -6.97 7.21
N TYR A 492 0.89 -5.91 6.47
CA TYR A 492 1.29 -5.63 5.09
C TYR A 492 2.81 -5.49 4.95
N GLN A 493 3.41 -6.34 4.11
CA GLN A 493 4.85 -6.38 3.89
C GLN A 493 5.19 -6.48 2.40
N THR A 494 6.22 -5.75 2.00
CA THR A 494 6.80 -5.79 0.65
C THR A 494 7.89 -6.86 0.57
N ILE A 495 7.68 -7.89 -0.23
CA ILE A 495 8.54 -9.08 -0.26
C ILE A 495 9.33 -9.15 -1.59
N PRO A 496 10.66 -8.91 -1.57
CA PRO A 496 11.49 -8.95 -2.78
C PRO A 496 11.83 -10.39 -3.20
N PHE A 497 12.12 -10.57 -4.49
CA PHE A 497 12.59 -11.83 -5.07
C PHE A 497 13.53 -11.59 -6.26
N ASN A 498 13.98 -12.68 -6.90
CA ASN A 498 14.74 -12.60 -8.14
C ASN A 498 13.86 -12.02 -9.26
N ALA A 499 14.13 -10.76 -9.61
CA ALA A 499 13.32 -9.94 -10.49
C ALA A 499 12.97 -10.60 -11.83
N ILE A 500 11.72 -10.39 -12.29
CA ILE A 500 11.16 -11.05 -13.49
C ILE A 500 10.78 -10.01 -14.53
N THR A 501 11.29 -10.15 -15.76
CA THR A 501 10.84 -9.34 -16.90
C THR A 501 9.38 -9.66 -17.23
N LEU A 502 8.51 -8.65 -17.16
CA LEU A 502 7.11 -8.76 -17.52
C LEU A 502 6.95 -8.74 -19.05
N PRO A 503 6.10 -9.63 -19.62
CA PRO A 503 5.69 -9.54 -21.02
C PRO A 503 5.07 -8.18 -21.30
N ARG A 504 5.41 -7.51 -22.41
CA ARG A 504 4.92 -6.15 -22.69
C ARG A 504 3.41 -6.11 -22.99
N ASN A 505 2.71 -5.07 -22.51
CA ASN A 505 1.28 -4.82 -22.76
C ASN A 505 0.41 -6.09 -22.63
N SER A 506 0.58 -6.81 -21.54
CA SER A 506 0.04 -8.16 -21.34
C SER A 506 -0.51 -8.32 -19.93
N GLN A 507 -1.51 -9.19 -19.78
CA GLN A 507 -1.93 -9.60 -18.45
C GLN A 507 -0.84 -10.43 -17.78
N TYR A 508 -0.66 -10.22 -16.48
CA TYR A 508 0.10 -11.08 -15.60
C TYR A 508 -0.63 -11.18 -14.25
N SER A 509 -0.45 -12.32 -13.58
CA SER A 509 -1.01 -12.56 -12.26
C SER A 509 0.11 -12.76 -11.26
N ILE A 510 -0.01 -12.09 -10.13
CA ILE A 510 0.80 -12.33 -8.93
C ILE A 510 -0.08 -13.05 -7.91
N ALA A 511 0.52 -13.91 -7.10
CA ALA A 511 -0.20 -14.65 -6.09
C ALA A 511 0.71 -15.04 -4.92
N PHE A 512 0.09 -15.33 -3.78
CA PHE A 512 0.74 -16.05 -2.69
C PHE A 512 -0.03 -17.33 -2.36
N GLU A 513 0.70 -18.43 -2.17
CA GLU A 513 0.17 -19.68 -1.62
C GLU A 513 0.53 -19.74 -0.15
N VAL A 514 -0.45 -19.63 0.77
CA VAL A 514 -0.21 -19.93 2.19
C VAL A 514 -0.06 -21.43 2.32
N THR A 515 1.04 -21.90 2.92
CA THR A 515 1.47 -23.32 2.93
C THR A 515 1.31 -24.04 4.28
N ASN A 516 0.94 -23.30 5.32
CA ASN A 516 0.77 -23.79 6.70
C ASN A 516 -0.56 -23.30 7.32
N LEU A 517 -1.57 -23.03 6.49
CA LEU A 517 -2.79 -22.34 6.90
C LEU A 517 -3.57 -23.08 8.00
N THR A 518 -3.57 -24.42 8.04
CA THR A 518 -4.29 -25.17 9.08
C THR A 518 -3.61 -25.13 10.46
N ASN A 519 -2.44 -24.49 10.58
CA ASN A 519 -1.80 -24.26 11.88
C ASN A 519 -2.49 -23.14 12.67
N TYR A 520 -3.33 -22.34 12.02
CA TYR A 520 -3.96 -21.16 12.59
C TYR A 520 -5.45 -21.40 12.87
N GLN A 521 -5.91 -20.94 14.04
CA GLN A 521 -7.32 -21.03 14.42
C GLN A 521 -8.19 -20.10 13.56
N THR A 522 -7.70 -18.89 13.35
CA THR A 522 -8.21 -17.85 12.46
C THR A 522 -7.10 -17.48 11.47
N PHE A 523 -7.45 -17.05 10.26
CA PHE A 523 -6.49 -16.54 9.27
C PHE A 523 -7.17 -15.45 8.41
N PRO A 524 -7.41 -14.24 8.97
CA PRO A 524 -7.80 -13.04 8.24
C PRO A 524 -6.91 -12.73 7.02
N ILE A 525 -7.55 -12.63 5.86
CA ILE A 525 -7.04 -11.90 4.69
C ILE A 525 -7.89 -10.63 4.53
N PRO A 526 -7.33 -9.42 4.63
CA PRO A 526 -8.09 -8.20 4.41
C PRO A 526 -8.50 -8.05 2.94
N TYR A 527 -9.62 -7.38 2.72
CA TYR A 527 -10.13 -7.07 1.39
C TYR A 527 -10.87 -5.74 1.39
N GLU A 528 -10.81 -5.02 0.27
CA GLU A 528 -11.62 -3.84 0.02
C GLU A 528 -12.92 -4.21 -0.72
N SER A 529 -14.03 -3.57 -0.35
CA SER A 529 -15.33 -3.80 -1.00
C SER A 529 -15.55 -2.86 -2.19
N VAL A 530 -15.97 -3.41 -3.32
CA VAL A 530 -16.37 -2.68 -4.53
C VAL A 530 -17.59 -1.81 -4.24
N GLN A 531 -17.40 -0.50 -4.41
CA GLN A 531 -18.42 0.53 -4.17
C GLN A 531 -18.96 1.08 -5.49
N THR A 532 -20.22 1.49 -5.50
CA THR A 532 -20.88 2.01 -6.71
C THR A 532 -21.38 3.43 -6.46
N SER A 533 -21.47 4.26 -7.50
CA SER A 533 -22.04 5.62 -7.37
C SER A 533 -23.47 5.62 -6.81
N SER A 534 -24.20 4.50 -6.90
CA SER A 534 -25.53 4.29 -6.33
C SER A 534 -25.56 3.99 -4.82
N SER A 535 -24.46 3.59 -4.17
CA SER A 535 -24.43 3.40 -2.71
C SER A 535 -24.37 4.73 -1.95
N GLY A 536 -24.00 5.83 -2.63
CA GLY A 536 -23.79 7.14 -2.00
C GLY A 536 -22.51 7.23 -1.15
N GLN A 537 -21.73 6.14 -1.07
CA GLN A 537 -20.45 6.07 -0.37
C GLN A 537 -19.30 6.32 -1.36
N TYR A 538 -18.27 7.01 -0.89
CA TYR A 538 -17.02 7.24 -1.62
C TYR A 538 -15.88 6.71 -0.74
N PRO A 539 -14.90 5.96 -1.28
CA PRO A 539 -14.48 5.96 -2.68
C PRO A 539 -15.36 5.07 -3.57
N VAL A 540 -15.47 5.41 -4.87
CA VAL A 540 -16.08 4.50 -5.87
C VAL A 540 -14.96 3.66 -6.48
N ILE A 541 -14.69 2.51 -5.87
CA ILE A 541 -13.72 1.54 -6.38
C ILE A 541 -14.39 0.47 -7.24
N GLN A 542 -13.75 0.11 -8.36
CA GLN A 542 -14.26 -0.86 -9.33
C GLN A 542 -13.77 -2.28 -9.02
N ALA A 543 -14.55 -3.28 -9.43
CA ALA A 543 -14.10 -4.67 -9.43
C ALA A 543 -12.81 -4.82 -10.27
N LYS A 544 -11.77 -5.34 -9.64
CA LYS A 544 -10.53 -5.74 -10.31
C LYS A 544 -10.61 -7.23 -10.65
N ASN A 545 -9.48 -7.92 -10.72
CA ASN A 545 -9.45 -9.35 -11.02
C ASN A 545 -8.73 -10.11 -9.90
N SER A 546 -9.33 -10.07 -8.71
CA SER A 546 -8.90 -10.78 -7.52
C SER A 546 -9.52 -12.18 -7.44
N TRP A 547 -8.71 -13.17 -7.11
CA TRP A 547 -9.08 -14.59 -7.08
C TRP A 547 -8.57 -15.27 -5.82
N MET A 548 -9.31 -16.29 -5.36
CA MET A 548 -8.96 -17.14 -4.24
C MET A 548 -9.15 -18.61 -4.65
N ASP A 549 -8.11 -19.44 -4.56
CA ASP A 549 -8.20 -20.89 -4.58
C ASP A 549 -8.37 -21.37 -3.15
N ILE A 550 -9.50 -22.03 -2.89
CA ILE A 550 -9.81 -22.60 -1.57
C ILE A 550 -10.07 -24.09 -1.78
N ASP A 551 -9.26 -24.94 -1.15
CA ASP A 551 -9.31 -26.40 -1.32
C ASP A 551 -9.24 -26.89 -2.80
N ASN A 552 -8.51 -26.20 -3.69
CA ASN A 552 -8.42 -26.43 -5.16
C ASN A 552 -9.65 -25.97 -5.98
N GLU A 553 -10.48 -25.08 -5.44
CA GLU A 553 -11.62 -24.47 -6.15
C GLU A 553 -11.43 -22.95 -6.25
N TRP A 554 -11.18 -22.46 -7.47
CA TRP A 554 -11.01 -21.03 -7.76
C TRP A 554 -12.32 -20.24 -7.72
N VAL A 555 -12.35 -19.20 -6.89
CA VAL A 555 -13.42 -18.21 -6.79
C VAL A 555 -12.88 -16.84 -7.24
N ASN A 556 -13.52 -16.22 -8.23
CA ASN A 556 -13.29 -14.81 -8.56
C ASN A 556 -13.95 -13.95 -7.46
N ALA A 557 -13.14 -13.33 -6.61
CA ALA A 557 -13.61 -12.54 -5.47
C ALA A 557 -14.30 -11.25 -5.97
N SER A 558 -13.66 -10.55 -6.91
CA SER A 558 -14.14 -9.27 -7.44
C SER A 558 -15.48 -9.36 -8.16
N VAL A 559 -15.75 -10.45 -8.88
CA VAL A 559 -17.01 -10.68 -9.61
C VAL A 559 -18.08 -11.30 -8.71
N ASN A 560 -17.74 -12.28 -7.86
CA ASN A 560 -18.75 -13.02 -7.11
C ASN A 560 -19.11 -12.40 -5.75
N GLN A 561 -18.16 -11.68 -5.13
CA GLN A 561 -18.32 -11.06 -3.82
C GLN A 561 -18.24 -9.52 -3.89
N GLY A 562 -17.76 -8.96 -5.00
CA GLY A 562 -17.51 -7.53 -5.10
C GLY A 562 -16.34 -7.09 -4.22
N THR A 563 -15.22 -7.83 -4.22
CA THR A 563 -14.07 -7.53 -3.36
C THR A 563 -12.73 -7.56 -4.09
N ASN A 564 -11.81 -6.70 -3.67
CA ASN A 564 -10.44 -6.64 -4.16
C ASN A 564 -9.48 -6.99 -3.01
N LEU A 565 -8.48 -7.83 -3.27
CA LEU A 565 -7.50 -8.25 -2.26
C LEU A 565 -6.30 -7.29 -2.24
N PHE A 566 -5.70 -7.12 -1.06
CA PHE A 566 -4.47 -6.35 -0.86
C PHE A 566 -3.25 -7.18 -1.31
N ILE A 567 -3.03 -7.26 -2.63
CA ILE A 567 -1.94 -8.02 -3.26
C ILE A 567 -1.38 -7.19 -4.41
N ASP A 568 -0.24 -6.56 -4.18
CA ASP A 568 0.25 -5.50 -5.04
C ASP A 568 1.60 -5.88 -5.66
N GLY A 569 1.83 -5.46 -6.91
CA GLY A 569 3.05 -5.78 -7.65
C GLY A 569 3.89 -4.54 -7.89
N GLN A 570 5.13 -4.52 -7.37
CA GLN A 570 6.03 -3.38 -7.57
C GLN A 570 6.96 -3.64 -8.75
N THR A 571 7.02 -2.67 -9.66
CA THR A 571 7.67 -2.83 -10.96
C THR A 571 8.60 -1.68 -11.30
N SER A 572 9.70 -1.95 -11.97
CA SER A 572 10.62 -0.93 -12.50
C SER A 572 10.73 -0.98 -14.01
N MET A 573 10.99 0.18 -14.62
CA MET A 573 11.30 0.30 -16.03
C MET A 573 12.82 0.29 -16.24
N SER A 574 13.29 -0.52 -17.19
CA SER A 574 14.72 -0.65 -17.51
C SER A 574 14.95 -0.70 -19.03
N ASN A 575 16.20 -0.55 -19.46
CA ASN A 575 16.61 -0.68 -20.86
C ASN A 575 17.60 -1.84 -21.01
N VAL A 576 17.33 -2.74 -21.95
CA VAL A 576 18.22 -3.84 -22.31
C VAL A 576 19.26 -3.36 -23.32
N ASP A 577 20.52 -3.76 -23.15
CA ASP A 577 21.56 -3.51 -24.15
C ASP A 577 21.35 -4.41 -25.39
N LEU A 578 20.79 -3.80 -26.45
CA LEU A 578 20.56 -4.45 -27.73
C LEU A 578 21.86 -4.87 -28.46
N SER A 579 23.05 -4.42 -28.01
CA SER A 579 24.32 -4.92 -28.55
C SER A 579 24.55 -6.42 -28.27
N THR A 580 23.88 -6.94 -27.23
CA THR A 580 23.88 -8.36 -26.84
C THR A 580 22.81 -9.20 -27.58
N TYR A 581 22.07 -8.58 -28.50
CA TYR A 581 21.01 -9.22 -29.29
C TYR A 581 21.40 -9.35 -30.77
N HIS A 582 20.65 -10.15 -31.51
CA HIS A 582 20.73 -10.26 -32.97
C HIS A 582 19.32 -10.50 -33.56
N PRO A 583 19.09 -10.12 -34.83
CA PRO A 583 17.80 -10.34 -35.48
C PRO A 583 17.51 -11.83 -35.71
N ILE A 584 16.23 -12.18 -35.64
CA ILE A 584 15.69 -13.42 -36.20
C ILE A 584 14.95 -13.09 -37.50
N TYR A 585 15.37 -13.75 -38.57
CA TYR A 585 14.85 -13.62 -39.92
C TYR A 585 13.74 -14.63 -40.18
N ARG A 586 12.62 -14.18 -40.77
CA ARG A 586 11.51 -15.05 -41.21
C ARG A 586 11.59 -15.27 -42.72
N LEU A 587 11.39 -16.51 -43.15
CA LEU A 587 11.22 -16.88 -44.55
C LEU A 587 9.97 -17.74 -44.71
N TYR A 588 9.30 -17.61 -45.85
CA TYR A 588 8.18 -18.47 -46.25
C TYR A 588 8.57 -19.32 -47.46
N ASN A 589 8.15 -20.59 -47.47
CA ASN A 589 8.34 -21.50 -48.60
C ASN A 589 7.00 -21.80 -49.27
N SER A 590 6.79 -21.33 -50.51
CA SER A 590 5.51 -21.51 -51.20
C SER A 590 5.19 -22.94 -51.62
N ARG A 591 6.16 -23.86 -51.60
CA ARG A 591 5.99 -25.25 -52.04
C ARG A 591 5.53 -26.19 -50.93
N ASN A 592 6.13 -26.12 -49.75
CA ASN A 592 5.74 -26.93 -48.58
C ASN A 592 4.94 -26.13 -47.53
N ARG A 593 4.79 -24.81 -47.72
CA ARG A 593 4.08 -23.85 -46.86
C ARG A 593 4.70 -23.64 -45.48
N GLU A 594 5.94 -24.05 -45.28
CA GLU A 594 6.64 -23.82 -44.01
C GLU A 594 7.05 -22.36 -43.82
N HIS A 595 7.27 -21.98 -42.56
CA HIS A 595 8.00 -20.76 -42.21
C HIS A 595 9.30 -21.15 -41.50
N LEU A 596 10.43 -20.64 -42.00
CA LEU A 596 11.76 -20.81 -41.42
C LEU A 596 12.11 -19.57 -40.59
N TYR A 597 12.69 -19.79 -39.41
CA TYR A 597 13.13 -18.76 -38.47
C TYR A 597 14.62 -18.98 -38.20
N THR A 598 15.46 -18.01 -38.53
CA THR A 598 16.91 -18.19 -38.45
C THR A 598 17.64 -16.96 -37.93
N ALA A 599 18.71 -17.20 -37.18
CA ALA A 599 19.69 -16.19 -36.80
C ALA A 599 20.71 -15.91 -37.93
N ASP A 600 20.85 -16.82 -38.88
CA ASP A 600 21.84 -16.70 -39.96
C ASP A 600 21.33 -15.84 -41.11
N LEU A 601 21.91 -14.65 -41.26
CA LEU A 601 21.66 -13.76 -42.40
C LEU A 601 22.08 -14.39 -43.73
N ASN A 602 23.07 -15.29 -43.74
CA ASN A 602 23.50 -15.98 -44.95
C ASN A 602 22.45 -17.03 -45.40
N GLU A 603 21.91 -17.86 -44.50
CA GLU A 603 20.74 -18.72 -44.76
C GLU A 603 19.57 -17.89 -45.29
N ALA A 604 19.21 -16.80 -44.59
CA ALA A 604 18.09 -15.92 -44.94
C ALA A 604 18.21 -15.24 -46.31
N THR A 605 19.43 -14.86 -46.71
CA THR A 605 19.67 -14.16 -47.99
C THR A 605 20.11 -15.07 -49.14
N THR A 606 20.40 -16.35 -48.88
CA THR A 606 20.83 -17.32 -49.90
C THR A 606 19.69 -18.22 -50.34
N LEU A 607 18.80 -18.66 -49.45
CA LEU A 607 17.67 -19.53 -49.82
C LEU A 607 16.78 -18.97 -50.96
N PRO A 608 16.39 -17.67 -50.97
CA PRO A 608 15.61 -17.08 -52.08
C PRO A 608 16.37 -17.00 -53.42
N LYS A 609 17.71 -17.10 -53.41
CA LYS A 609 18.54 -17.15 -54.62
C LYS A 609 18.66 -18.58 -55.17
N LEU A 610 18.60 -19.58 -54.28
CA LEU A 610 18.70 -21.00 -54.65
C LEU A 610 17.37 -21.59 -55.12
N SER A 611 16.24 -21.12 -54.60
CA SER A 611 14.91 -21.50 -55.10
C SER A 611 13.93 -20.33 -55.06
N ARG A 612 13.19 -20.17 -56.15
CA ARG A 612 12.00 -19.29 -56.25
C ARG A 612 10.88 -19.65 -55.26
N ASP A 613 10.92 -20.84 -54.69
CA ASP A 613 9.93 -21.27 -53.69
C ASP A 613 10.14 -20.53 -52.35
N TRP A 614 11.37 -20.06 -52.06
CA TRP A 614 11.70 -19.32 -50.84
C TRP A 614 11.52 -17.81 -51.01
N LYS A 615 10.81 -17.20 -50.07
CA LYS A 615 10.60 -15.76 -49.96
C LYS A 615 11.10 -15.27 -48.59
N TYR A 616 12.02 -14.31 -48.59
CA TYR A 616 12.41 -13.60 -47.37
C TYR A 616 11.30 -12.62 -46.95
N GLU A 617 10.94 -12.63 -45.66
CA GLU A 617 9.83 -11.83 -45.12
C GLU A 617 10.28 -10.71 -44.18
N GLY A 618 11.56 -10.67 -43.79
CA GLY A 618 12.12 -9.63 -42.93
C GLY A 618 12.60 -10.15 -41.57
N ILE A 619 12.86 -9.20 -40.67
CA ILE A 619 13.16 -9.46 -39.26
C ILE A 619 11.85 -9.53 -38.49
N THR A 620 11.68 -10.53 -37.62
CA THR A 620 10.42 -10.77 -36.89
C THR A 620 10.49 -10.50 -35.38
N TRP A 621 11.68 -10.60 -34.78
CA TRP A 621 12.04 -10.13 -33.43
C TRP A 621 13.58 -10.10 -33.29
N GLN A 622 14.09 -9.53 -32.20
CA GLN A 622 15.49 -9.67 -31.76
C GLN A 622 15.60 -10.78 -30.71
N ALA A 623 16.60 -11.65 -30.82
CA ALA A 623 16.93 -12.67 -29.82
C ALA A 623 18.27 -12.36 -29.16
N PRO A 624 18.48 -12.69 -27.87
CA PRO A 624 19.78 -12.55 -27.22
C PRO A 624 20.80 -13.50 -27.86
N GLN A 625 22.06 -13.07 -27.94
CA GLN A 625 23.19 -13.90 -28.42
C GLN A 625 23.45 -15.12 -27.50
N SER A 626 23.05 -15.02 -26.23
CA SER A 626 23.07 -16.14 -25.27
C SER A 626 22.03 -15.93 -24.16
N SER A 627 21.35 -16.98 -23.73
CA SER A 627 20.61 -17.02 -22.46
C SER A 627 20.54 -18.44 -21.89
N SER A 628 19.96 -18.60 -20.70
CA SER A 628 19.66 -19.91 -20.10
C SER A 628 18.51 -20.66 -20.80
N LEU A 629 17.83 -20.04 -21.77
CA LEU A 629 16.67 -20.58 -22.48
C LEU A 629 16.98 -20.74 -23.98
N PRO A 630 17.69 -21.82 -24.39
CA PRO A 630 17.93 -22.13 -25.80
C PRO A 630 16.64 -22.58 -26.50
N ILE A 631 16.48 -22.16 -27.76
CA ILE A 631 15.45 -22.63 -28.67
C ILE A 631 16.09 -23.55 -29.71
N TYR A 632 15.71 -24.82 -29.68
CA TYR A 632 16.19 -25.84 -30.60
C TYR A 632 15.40 -25.83 -31.91
N ARG A 633 16.10 -25.99 -33.04
CA ARG A 633 15.48 -26.27 -34.34
C ARG A 633 15.61 -27.75 -34.65
N ILE A 634 14.49 -28.38 -34.99
CA ILE A 634 14.43 -29.78 -35.38
C ILE A 634 13.74 -29.91 -36.74
N TYR A 635 14.27 -30.77 -37.59
CA TYR A 635 13.88 -30.91 -39.00
C TYR A 635 13.32 -32.30 -39.27
N ASN A 636 12.23 -32.40 -40.04
CA ASN A 636 11.62 -33.64 -40.47
C ASN A 636 12.04 -34.00 -41.91
N PRO A 637 12.94 -34.99 -42.13
CA PRO A 637 13.40 -35.34 -43.47
C PRO A 637 12.33 -35.91 -44.41
N LYS A 638 11.14 -36.27 -43.90
CA LYS A 638 10.04 -36.85 -44.70
C LYS A 638 9.09 -35.77 -45.23
N SER A 639 8.78 -34.75 -44.42
CA SER A 639 7.89 -33.64 -44.82
C SER A 639 8.65 -32.40 -45.31
N GLY A 640 9.90 -32.23 -44.87
CA GLY A 640 10.68 -31.01 -45.07
C GLY A 640 10.35 -29.90 -44.07
N GLU A 641 9.62 -30.18 -42.99
CA GLU A 641 9.19 -29.20 -41.98
C GLU A 641 10.22 -28.98 -40.87
N HIS A 642 10.29 -27.74 -40.38
CA HIS A 642 11.04 -27.37 -39.16
C HIS A 642 10.08 -27.07 -37.99
N LEU A 643 10.43 -27.54 -36.79
CA LEU A 643 9.79 -27.15 -35.53
C LEU A 643 10.83 -26.47 -34.62
N TYR A 644 10.36 -25.52 -33.81
CA TYR A 644 11.18 -24.74 -32.88
C TYR A 644 10.63 -24.93 -31.47
N THR A 645 11.50 -25.29 -30.52
CA THR A 645 11.07 -25.59 -29.15
C THR A 645 12.15 -25.35 -28.11
N LYS A 646 11.72 -25.01 -26.88
CA LYS A 646 12.55 -25.01 -25.68
C LYS A 646 12.51 -26.35 -24.93
N ASP A 647 11.56 -27.24 -25.26
CA ASP A 647 11.41 -28.52 -24.58
C ASP A 647 12.38 -29.58 -25.14
N THR A 648 13.38 -29.90 -24.32
CA THR A 648 14.33 -30.99 -24.63
C THR A 648 13.68 -32.36 -24.70
N ASN A 649 12.50 -32.56 -24.09
CA ASN A 649 11.73 -33.79 -24.20
C ASN A 649 11.02 -33.90 -25.56
N GLU A 650 10.39 -32.83 -26.07
CA GLU A 650 9.85 -32.74 -27.44
C GLU A 650 10.95 -33.05 -28.48
N VAL A 651 12.15 -32.46 -28.35
CA VAL A 651 13.32 -32.79 -29.18
C VAL A 651 13.65 -34.29 -29.11
N ARG A 652 13.78 -34.86 -27.90
CA ARG A 652 14.12 -36.27 -27.69
C ARG A 652 13.12 -37.23 -28.33
N VAL A 653 11.82 -36.95 -28.18
CA VAL A 653 10.73 -37.78 -28.72
C VAL A 653 10.68 -37.73 -30.25
N LEU A 654 10.84 -36.55 -30.84
CA LEU A 654 10.78 -36.37 -32.30
C LEU A 654 12.04 -36.92 -32.99
N VAL A 655 13.23 -36.77 -32.38
CA VAL A 655 14.46 -37.44 -32.85
C VAL A 655 14.31 -38.96 -32.81
N GLY A 656 13.75 -39.51 -31.72
CA GLY A 656 13.40 -40.93 -31.63
C GLY A 656 12.40 -41.40 -32.70
N SER A 657 11.62 -40.47 -33.28
CA SER A 657 10.67 -40.71 -34.36
C SER A 657 11.26 -40.47 -35.77
N GLY A 658 12.57 -40.21 -35.86
CA GLY A 658 13.30 -40.03 -37.13
C GLY A 658 13.45 -38.58 -37.61
N TRP A 659 13.14 -37.59 -36.78
CA TRP A 659 13.52 -36.19 -37.03
C TRP A 659 15.02 -35.99 -36.77
N LYS A 660 15.60 -34.93 -37.34
CA LYS A 660 16.97 -34.50 -37.08
C LYS A 660 16.97 -33.34 -36.10
N ASN A 661 17.81 -33.41 -35.07
CA ASN A 661 18.13 -32.25 -34.25
C ASN A 661 19.21 -31.42 -34.96
N GLU A 662 18.93 -30.15 -35.23
CA GLU A 662 19.88 -29.23 -35.87
C GLU A 662 20.62 -28.36 -34.84
N GLY A 663 20.28 -28.50 -33.56
CA GLY A 663 20.90 -27.77 -32.45
C GLY A 663 20.13 -26.53 -32.04
N ILE A 664 20.81 -25.63 -31.34
CA ILE A 664 20.27 -24.34 -30.89
C ILE A 664 20.24 -23.39 -32.09
N ALA A 665 19.06 -22.88 -32.44
CA ALA A 665 18.90 -21.89 -33.51
C ALA A 665 19.05 -20.45 -33.01
N PHE A 666 18.60 -20.19 -31.78
CA PHE A 666 18.69 -18.91 -31.08
C PHE A 666 18.30 -19.10 -29.60
N TYR A 667 18.34 -18.03 -28.81
CA TYR A 667 17.97 -18.02 -27.40
C TYR A 667 16.73 -17.15 -27.13
N SER A 668 16.15 -17.28 -25.94
CA SER A 668 14.97 -16.52 -25.49
C SER A 668 15.32 -15.58 -24.32
N ALA A 669 14.97 -14.31 -24.43
CA ALA A 669 14.92 -13.32 -23.35
C ALA A 669 14.19 -12.04 -23.83
N GLY A 670 13.81 -11.16 -22.91
CA GLY A 670 13.07 -9.93 -23.22
C GLY A 670 11.58 -10.04 -22.88
N ASN A 671 10.79 -9.08 -23.39
CA ASN A 671 9.37 -8.93 -23.06
C ASN A 671 8.41 -9.14 -24.25
N LEU A 672 8.89 -9.33 -25.47
CA LEU A 672 8.06 -9.56 -26.65
C LEU A 672 7.64 -11.02 -26.72
N ALA A 673 6.37 -11.31 -26.45
CA ALA A 673 5.81 -12.65 -26.53
C ALA A 673 5.81 -13.19 -27.97
N ILE A 674 6.38 -14.38 -28.18
CA ILE A 674 6.32 -15.10 -29.46
C ILE A 674 5.31 -16.26 -29.32
N TYR A 675 4.20 -16.16 -30.04
CA TYR A 675 3.11 -17.12 -30.01
C TYR A 675 3.36 -18.27 -30.99
N ARG A 676 3.05 -19.51 -30.57
CA ARG A 676 3.04 -20.70 -31.44
C ARG A 676 1.60 -21.05 -31.80
N LEU A 677 1.35 -21.30 -33.09
CA LEU A 677 0.06 -21.72 -33.61
C LEU A 677 0.19 -23.02 -34.38
N TYR A 678 -0.78 -23.92 -34.21
CA TYR A 678 -0.86 -25.19 -34.90
C TYR A 678 -2.08 -25.25 -35.84
N ASN A 679 -1.90 -25.77 -37.05
CA ASN A 679 -2.98 -26.01 -38.01
C ASN A 679 -3.28 -27.51 -38.12
N PRO A 680 -4.35 -28.01 -37.47
CA PRO A 680 -4.71 -29.43 -37.54
C PRO A 680 -5.11 -29.91 -38.94
N ASN A 681 -5.37 -28.99 -39.88
CA ASN A 681 -5.74 -29.30 -41.27
C ASN A 681 -4.53 -29.19 -42.24
N ALA A 682 -3.34 -28.82 -41.76
CA ALA A 682 -2.13 -28.80 -42.55
C ALA A 682 -1.33 -30.10 -42.37
N GLY A 683 -0.89 -30.71 -43.46
CA GLY A 683 0.05 -31.84 -43.41
C GLY A 683 1.51 -31.40 -43.26
N VAL A 684 1.90 -30.31 -43.92
CA VAL A 684 3.24 -29.68 -43.87
C VAL A 684 3.05 -28.18 -43.77
N GLY A 685 3.93 -27.51 -43.01
CA GLY A 685 3.75 -26.11 -42.62
C GLY A 685 2.65 -25.97 -41.55
N SER A 686 2.60 -26.93 -40.63
CA SER A 686 1.56 -27.05 -39.61
C SER A 686 1.75 -26.10 -38.43
N HIS A 687 2.98 -25.64 -38.17
CA HIS A 687 3.30 -24.71 -37.09
C HIS A 687 3.68 -23.32 -37.63
N PHE A 688 3.27 -22.27 -36.92
CA PHE A 688 3.61 -20.88 -37.23
C PHE A 688 3.99 -20.13 -35.94
N MET A 689 5.00 -19.26 -36.04
CA MET A 689 5.49 -18.44 -34.93
C MET A 689 5.33 -16.96 -35.25
N THR A 690 4.76 -16.17 -34.34
CA THR A 690 4.59 -14.73 -34.54
C THR A 690 4.61 -13.93 -33.25
N SER A 691 5.19 -12.73 -33.31
CA SER A 691 5.04 -11.66 -32.32
C SER A 691 3.77 -10.81 -32.53
N SER A 692 3.10 -10.96 -33.68
CA SER A 692 1.93 -10.17 -34.07
C SER A 692 0.63 -10.80 -33.57
N LEU A 693 0.01 -10.15 -32.59
CA LEU A 693 -1.36 -10.48 -32.16
C LEU A 693 -2.37 -10.42 -33.33
N SER A 694 -2.16 -9.58 -34.33
CA SER A 694 -3.02 -9.50 -35.51
C SER A 694 -2.88 -10.72 -36.42
N GLU A 695 -1.64 -11.20 -36.67
CA GLU A 695 -1.42 -12.47 -37.41
C GLU A 695 -2.02 -13.64 -36.63
N LYS A 696 -1.73 -13.72 -35.31
CA LYS A 696 -2.25 -14.76 -34.41
C LYS A 696 -3.78 -14.84 -34.45
N ASN A 697 -4.46 -13.72 -34.19
CA ASN A 697 -5.91 -13.67 -34.11
C ASN A 697 -6.58 -13.94 -35.46
N ALA A 698 -5.95 -13.57 -36.58
CA ALA A 698 -6.42 -13.90 -37.91
C ALA A 698 -6.34 -15.42 -38.18
N LEU A 699 -5.22 -16.06 -37.84
CA LEU A 699 -5.03 -17.50 -38.01
C LEU A 699 -5.98 -18.32 -37.11
N VAL A 700 -6.16 -17.92 -35.85
CA VAL A 700 -7.15 -18.54 -34.94
C VAL A 700 -8.57 -18.44 -35.51
N LYS A 701 -8.95 -17.27 -36.05
CA LYS A 701 -10.24 -17.07 -36.73
C LYS A 701 -10.38 -17.95 -37.99
N SER A 702 -9.27 -18.31 -38.63
CA SER A 702 -9.20 -19.26 -39.74
C SER A 702 -9.09 -20.73 -39.32
N GLY A 703 -9.26 -21.06 -38.03
CA GLY A 703 -9.30 -22.43 -37.52
C GLY A 703 -7.95 -23.02 -37.08
N TRP A 704 -6.91 -22.19 -36.91
CA TRP A 704 -5.69 -22.59 -36.24
C TRP A 704 -5.90 -22.64 -34.72
N THR A 705 -5.16 -23.50 -34.03
CA THR A 705 -5.10 -23.57 -32.57
C THR A 705 -3.98 -22.65 -32.08
N ASP A 706 -4.29 -21.73 -31.16
CA ASP A 706 -3.29 -20.99 -30.38
C ASP A 706 -2.71 -21.91 -29.31
N GLU A 707 -1.43 -22.24 -29.39
CA GLU A 707 -0.72 -23.04 -28.38
C GLU A 707 -0.09 -22.15 -27.28
N GLY A 708 -0.31 -20.84 -27.35
CA GLY A 708 0.18 -19.87 -26.37
C GLY A 708 1.58 -19.35 -26.68
N ILE A 709 2.23 -18.79 -25.65
CA ILE A 709 3.55 -18.17 -25.75
C ILE A 709 4.62 -19.27 -25.68
N ALA A 710 5.35 -19.47 -26.77
CA ALA A 710 6.44 -20.44 -26.81
C ALA A 710 7.69 -19.89 -26.13
N TRP A 711 8.08 -18.66 -26.42
CA TRP A 711 9.25 -17.97 -25.84
C TRP A 711 9.13 -16.44 -25.95
N PHE A 712 10.17 -15.73 -25.52
CA PHE A 712 10.25 -14.27 -25.55
C PHE A 712 11.44 -13.77 -26.38
N GLY A 713 11.27 -12.61 -27.02
CA GLY A 713 12.30 -11.82 -27.68
C GLY A 713 12.22 -10.34 -27.30
N MET A 714 12.80 -9.47 -28.12
CA MET A 714 12.66 -8.01 -28.08
C MET A 714 12.12 -7.45 -29.40
#